data_AF-A0A7R8W265-F1
#
_entry.id   AF-A0A7R8W265-F1
#
_cell.length_a   1.000
_cell.length_b   1.000
_cell.length_c   1.000
_cell.angle_alpha   90.00
_cell.angle_beta   90.00
_cell.angle_gamma   90.00
#
_symmetry.space_group_name_H-M   'P 1'
#
loop_
_entity.id
_entity.type
_entity.pdbx_description
1 polymer ?
#
loop_
_entity_poly.entity_id
_entity_poly.type
_entity_poly.pdbx_seq_one_letter_code
_entity_poly.pdbx_strand_id
1 'polypeptide(L)'
;MLNLARRSALQVTVNGSAAPRALSTTAVKRRPSDDYFEKHEIPERLQHVETAESPKFFSMVEYFFHRGWQVIEDQLTEELKSKETLEQKRLKVKGILGIMEPCHNVMEVNFPLKRDDKSWEMIRGYRAQHSLHRTPCKGGIRYSSAVDADEVKALAALMTFKCACVDVPFGGAKGGIAIDPRVRGRAKGGIAIDPRERAKGGIAIDRRGRAKGEMAIDKKGSPRSLQLYSEHELERITRRFAMELAKKGFIGPGIDVPAPDMGTGEREMSWIADTFATTIGHNDINAHACVTGKPINQGGIHGRTSATGRGVFHGIDNFIMEASYMAQIGTTPGWGGKTFILQGLGNVGLHSMRYLHRAGATCIGVQEFDGSIYNPQGIDPKELENYKTENGTIVGFPGAKAYEPKDDLMFEECDIFIPAAVEKVLTASNADRVKCKIIAEAANGPTTPAADKILLDKNILIIPDLYINAGGVTVSYFEWLKNLNHVSYGRLTFKYERESNYHLLGETLVISTLVISTLVISTLVISTLVISTLVISTLVISTLVIPTLVIPTLVISTLVISTLVITTHVIPTLVVSTLVISTLVRPVDSVQKSLEKCFMFVDPNDPDFLKAILERDPDVFPYPRLESVQESLERRFGRVGGRIPILPSEAFQQRISGASEKDIVHSGLDYTMERSARAISRTATKYNLGMDLRTAAYANSIEKIFNTYFVAGVTFS
;
A
#
# COMPACT_ATOMS: atom_id res chain seq x y z
N MET A 1 56.92 9.26 -6.00
CA MET A 1 56.43 10.42 -6.79
C MET A 1 55.03 10.74 -6.28
N LEU A 2 54.91 11.60 -5.27
CA LEU A 2 54.73 13.06 -5.39
C LEU A 2 53.34 13.46 -5.91
N ASN A 3 52.59 14.10 -5.00
CA ASN A 3 51.50 15.06 -5.22
C ASN A 3 50.05 14.55 -5.23
N LEU A 4 49.62 14.09 -4.05
CA LEU A 4 48.40 14.62 -3.43
C LEU A 4 48.74 15.99 -2.80
N ALA A 5 48.44 17.10 -3.49
CA ALA A 5 48.23 18.44 -2.90
C ALA A 5 47.81 19.44 -3.98
N ARG A 6 46.87 20.32 -3.63
CA ARG A 6 46.40 21.52 -4.35
C ARG A 6 45.25 21.33 -5.34
N ARG A 7 44.03 21.23 -4.80
CA ARG A 7 42.86 21.93 -5.38
C ARG A 7 41.99 22.50 -4.25
N SER A 8 42.49 23.56 -3.65
CA SER A 8 41.70 24.56 -2.94
C SER A 8 42.11 25.92 -3.47
N ALA A 9 41.11 26.78 -3.69
CA ALA A 9 41.17 28.13 -4.24
C ALA A 9 41.48 28.25 -5.74
N LEU A 10 40.43 28.43 -6.54
CA LEU A 10 40.47 29.40 -7.65
C LEU A 10 39.09 30.02 -7.81
N GLN A 11 39.10 31.35 -7.71
CA GLN A 11 37.99 32.27 -7.76
C GLN A 11 37.16 32.07 -9.03
N VAL A 12 35.84 32.08 -8.87
CA VAL A 12 34.90 32.33 -9.97
C VAL A 12 34.96 33.82 -10.26
N THR A 13 35.79 34.19 -11.24
CA THR A 13 35.69 35.49 -11.91
C THR A 13 34.54 35.43 -12.91
N VAL A 14 33.52 36.22 -12.62
CA VAL A 14 32.41 36.56 -13.51
C VAL A 14 32.97 37.32 -14.71
N ASN A 15 32.71 36.83 -15.92
CA ASN A 15 32.66 37.66 -17.12
C ASN A 15 31.80 37.01 -18.22
N GLY A 16 30.67 37.65 -18.51
CA GLY A 16 30.27 37.96 -19.88
C GLY A 16 29.66 36.86 -20.75
N SER A 17 28.32 36.91 -20.84
CA SER A 17 27.50 36.67 -22.03
C SER A 17 27.53 35.29 -22.72
N ALA A 18 26.55 34.45 -22.37
CA ALA A 18 25.80 33.69 -23.37
C ALA A 18 24.40 33.43 -22.82
N ALA A 19 23.39 34.06 -23.44
CA ALA A 19 21.99 33.78 -23.16
C ALA A 19 21.69 32.28 -23.36
N PRO A 20 20.87 31.64 -22.51
CA PRO A 20 20.48 30.26 -22.72
C PRO A 20 19.69 30.17 -24.03
N ARG A 21 20.20 29.39 -24.99
CA ARG A 21 19.46 29.01 -26.20
C ARG A 21 18.15 28.37 -25.76
N ALA A 22 17.04 29.03 -26.08
CA ALA A 22 15.72 28.45 -26.03
C ALA A 22 15.75 27.09 -26.75
N LEU A 23 15.44 26.02 -26.02
CA LEU A 23 15.08 24.74 -26.61
C LEU A 23 13.80 25.01 -27.41
N SER A 24 13.97 25.19 -28.72
CA SER A 24 12.88 25.31 -29.67
C SER A 24 11.97 24.10 -29.47
N THR A 25 10.72 24.37 -29.12
CA THR A 25 9.60 23.45 -29.22
C THR A 25 9.55 22.88 -30.63
N THR A 26 10.17 21.74 -30.87
CA THR A 26 9.82 20.91 -32.02
C THR A 26 8.42 20.38 -31.75
N ALA A 27 7.43 21.18 -32.15
CA ALA A 27 6.11 20.70 -32.43
C ALA A 27 6.23 19.45 -33.28
N VAL A 28 5.63 18.35 -32.83
CA VAL A 28 5.45 17.15 -33.64
C VAL A 28 4.81 17.60 -34.95
N LYS A 29 5.57 17.55 -36.05
CA LYS A 29 5.04 17.82 -37.38
C LYS A 29 3.98 16.76 -37.67
N ARG A 30 2.71 17.15 -37.62
CA ARG A 30 1.56 16.34 -38.09
C ARG A 30 1.84 15.89 -39.52
N ARG A 31 1.60 14.62 -39.81
CA ARG A 31 1.73 14.10 -41.17
C ARG A 31 0.47 14.49 -41.95
N PRO A 32 0.57 14.80 -43.26
CA PRO A 32 -0.57 15.24 -44.07
C PRO A 32 -1.67 14.16 -44.29
N SER A 33 -1.55 12.97 -43.69
CA SER A 33 -2.50 11.86 -43.81
C SER A 33 -3.54 11.81 -42.68
N ASP A 34 -3.49 12.74 -41.72
CA ASP A 34 -4.33 12.73 -40.50
C ASP A 34 -5.77 13.25 -40.73
N ASP A 35 -6.09 13.76 -41.93
CA ASP A 35 -7.33 14.52 -42.20
C ASP A 35 -8.57 13.69 -42.62
N TYR A 36 -8.50 12.36 -42.68
CA TYR A 36 -9.59 11.53 -43.24
C TYR A 36 -10.35 10.65 -42.24
N PHE A 37 -10.06 10.71 -40.94
CA PHE A 37 -10.74 9.85 -39.97
C PHE A 37 -11.27 10.63 -38.76
N GLU A 38 -12.57 10.50 -38.50
CA GLU A 38 -13.25 11.08 -37.34
C GLU A 38 -12.65 10.56 -36.04
N LYS A 39 -12.30 11.49 -35.14
CA LYS A 39 -11.86 11.20 -33.78
C LYS A 39 -12.98 10.53 -33.00
N HIS A 40 -12.64 9.75 -31.96
CA HIS A 40 -13.66 9.19 -31.09
C HIS A 40 -14.51 10.29 -30.43
N GLU A 41 -15.81 10.20 -30.65
CA GLU A 41 -16.80 11.05 -30.01
C GLU A 41 -17.43 10.31 -28.83
N ILE A 42 -17.73 11.07 -27.76
CA ILE A 42 -18.47 10.52 -26.63
C ILE A 42 -19.85 10.09 -27.14
N PRO A 43 -20.30 8.85 -26.85
CA PRO A 43 -21.59 8.34 -27.34
C PRO A 43 -22.75 9.31 -27.03
N GLU A 44 -23.70 9.45 -27.95
CA GLU A 44 -24.83 10.38 -27.83
C GLU A 44 -25.59 10.21 -26.49
N ARG A 45 -25.74 8.97 -26.04
CA ARG A 45 -26.37 8.63 -24.74
C ARG A 45 -25.66 9.24 -23.52
N LEU A 46 -24.40 9.65 -23.64
CA LEU A 46 -23.57 10.20 -22.56
C LEU A 46 -23.28 11.71 -22.71
N GLN A 47 -23.60 12.33 -23.84
CA GLN A 47 -23.28 13.76 -24.06
C GLN A 47 -23.94 14.68 -23.02
N HIS A 48 -25.16 14.34 -22.58
CA HIS A 48 -25.87 15.08 -21.54
C HIS A 48 -25.15 15.06 -20.17
N VAL A 49 -24.27 14.09 -19.92
CA VAL A 49 -23.59 13.89 -18.64
C VAL A 49 -22.59 15.03 -18.34
N GLU A 50 -22.02 15.66 -19.37
CA GLU A 50 -21.08 16.78 -19.19
C GLU A 50 -21.72 17.96 -18.45
N THR A 51 -23.02 18.19 -18.63
CA THR A 51 -23.74 19.35 -18.07
C THR A 51 -24.80 18.98 -17.02
N ALA A 52 -25.00 17.68 -16.79
CA ALA A 52 -26.01 17.19 -15.85
C ALA A 52 -25.64 17.46 -14.40
N GLU A 53 -26.60 17.97 -13.62
CA GLU A 53 -26.44 18.22 -12.18
C GLU A 53 -26.31 16.92 -11.37
N SER A 54 -27.07 15.90 -11.71
CA SER A 54 -27.03 14.59 -11.05
C SER A 54 -27.21 13.47 -12.08
N PRO A 55 -26.17 13.15 -12.85
CA PRO A 55 -26.22 12.03 -13.79
C PRO A 55 -26.38 10.70 -13.03
N LYS A 56 -26.82 9.67 -13.77
CA LYS A 56 -26.71 8.28 -13.31
C LYS A 56 -25.25 7.97 -13.01
N PHE A 57 -25.01 7.20 -11.96
CA PHE A 57 -23.64 7.04 -11.48
C PHE A 57 -22.83 6.22 -12.47
N PHE A 58 -23.42 5.19 -13.09
CA PHE A 58 -22.70 4.40 -14.10
C PHE A 58 -22.36 5.26 -15.33
N SER A 59 -23.32 6.04 -15.83
CA SER A 59 -23.10 6.95 -16.96
C SER A 59 -22.03 8.01 -16.70
N MET A 60 -21.88 8.45 -15.44
CA MET A 60 -20.80 9.34 -15.03
C MET A 60 -19.42 8.69 -15.18
N VAL A 61 -19.28 7.44 -14.74
CA VAL A 61 -18.02 6.69 -14.84
C VAL A 61 -17.70 6.37 -16.30
N GLU A 62 -18.71 6.01 -17.10
CA GLU A 62 -18.56 5.79 -18.55
C GLU A 62 -18.11 7.07 -19.26
N TYR A 63 -18.66 8.24 -18.90
CA TYR A 63 -18.25 9.51 -19.45
C TYR A 63 -16.74 9.76 -19.24
N PHE A 64 -16.24 9.60 -18.01
CA PHE A 64 -14.82 9.75 -17.73
C PHE A 64 -13.94 8.71 -18.43
N PHE A 65 -14.44 7.48 -18.60
CA PHE A 65 -13.77 6.46 -19.40
C PHE A 65 -13.63 6.90 -20.87
N HIS A 66 -14.70 7.41 -21.49
CA HIS A 66 -14.61 7.92 -22.87
C HIS A 66 -13.73 9.17 -22.98
N ARG A 67 -13.66 10.03 -21.96
CA ARG A 67 -12.68 11.13 -21.92
C ARG A 67 -11.24 10.61 -21.96
N GLY A 68 -10.93 9.57 -21.19
CA GLY A 68 -9.64 8.88 -21.24
C GLY A 68 -9.37 8.21 -22.60
N TRP A 69 -10.40 7.59 -23.21
CA TRP A 69 -10.35 6.99 -24.54
C TRP A 69 -9.90 8.03 -25.58
N GLN A 70 -10.54 9.21 -25.61
CA GLN A 70 -10.22 10.29 -26.54
C GLN A 70 -8.75 10.71 -26.52
N VAL A 71 -8.07 10.56 -25.36
CA VAL A 71 -6.67 10.93 -25.19
C VAL A 71 -5.72 9.83 -25.68
N ILE A 72 -6.05 8.56 -25.43
CA ILE A 72 -5.10 7.45 -25.61
C ILE A 72 -5.23 6.75 -26.98
N GLU A 73 -6.38 6.85 -27.65
CA GLU A 73 -6.69 6.07 -28.86
C GLU A 73 -5.63 6.19 -29.97
N ASP A 74 -5.17 7.40 -30.26
CA ASP A 74 -4.18 7.65 -31.31
C ASP A 74 -2.84 6.98 -30.97
N GLN A 75 -2.37 7.12 -29.71
CA GLN A 75 -1.15 6.45 -29.27
C GLN A 75 -1.28 4.93 -29.37
N LEU A 76 -2.38 4.35 -28.87
CA LEU A 76 -2.58 2.90 -28.91
C LEU A 76 -2.59 2.37 -30.34
N THR A 77 -3.14 3.14 -31.27
CA THR A 77 -3.15 2.80 -32.69
C THR A 77 -1.74 2.83 -33.29
N GLU A 78 -0.94 3.86 -32.97
CA GLU A 78 0.42 4.02 -33.47
C GLU A 78 1.38 2.95 -32.91
N GLU A 79 1.25 2.62 -31.63
CA GLU A 79 2.11 1.64 -30.94
C GLU A 79 1.78 0.19 -31.30
N LEU A 80 0.63 -0.06 -31.93
CA LEU A 80 0.19 -1.39 -32.34
C LEU A 80 1.08 -1.94 -33.46
N LYS A 81 2.04 -2.80 -33.08
CA LYS A 81 2.93 -3.52 -33.99
C LYS A 81 2.19 -4.64 -34.72
N SER A 82 1.58 -4.31 -35.84
CA SER A 82 0.85 -5.24 -36.71
C SER A 82 1.08 -4.92 -38.19
N LYS A 83 0.96 -5.94 -39.04
CA LYS A 83 0.97 -5.83 -40.52
C LYS A 83 -0.36 -5.28 -41.07
N GLU A 84 -1.39 -5.18 -40.22
CA GLU A 84 -2.71 -4.61 -40.52
C GLU A 84 -2.59 -3.14 -40.98
N THR A 85 -3.54 -2.68 -41.80
CA THR A 85 -3.63 -1.27 -42.22
C THR A 85 -3.96 -0.37 -41.03
N LEU A 86 -3.68 0.94 -41.13
CA LEU A 86 -3.98 1.89 -40.04
C LEU A 86 -5.47 1.86 -39.63
N GLU A 87 -6.36 1.73 -40.60
CA GLU A 87 -7.80 1.60 -40.38
C GLU A 87 -8.15 0.33 -39.59
N GLN A 88 -7.60 -0.81 -39.98
CA GLN A 88 -7.79 -2.08 -39.26
C GLN A 88 -7.25 -1.99 -37.83
N LYS A 89 -6.11 -1.32 -37.62
CA LYS A 89 -5.56 -1.06 -36.29
C LYS A 89 -6.51 -0.22 -35.44
N ARG A 90 -7.06 0.88 -35.99
CA ARG A 90 -8.04 1.72 -35.28
C ARG A 90 -9.29 0.94 -34.92
N LEU A 91 -9.85 0.16 -35.85
CA LEU A 91 -11.02 -0.69 -35.59
C LEU A 91 -10.75 -1.71 -34.47
N LYS A 92 -9.56 -2.32 -34.47
CA LYS A 92 -9.12 -3.23 -33.42
C LYS A 92 -8.96 -2.52 -32.08
N VAL A 93 -8.37 -1.33 -32.06
CA VAL A 93 -8.23 -0.51 -30.86
C VAL A 93 -9.61 -0.16 -30.30
N LYS A 94 -10.52 0.37 -31.13
CA LYS A 94 -11.90 0.68 -30.74
C LYS A 94 -12.65 -0.55 -30.23
N GLY A 95 -12.48 -1.70 -30.88
CA GLY A 95 -13.07 -2.96 -30.45
C GLY A 95 -12.61 -3.40 -29.07
N ILE A 96 -11.29 -3.34 -28.80
CA ILE A 96 -10.73 -3.70 -27.49
C ILE A 96 -11.19 -2.72 -26.41
N LEU A 97 -11.19 -1.42 -26.70
CA LEU A 97 -11.66 -0.40 -25.76
C LEU A 97 -13.16 -0.58 -25.46
N GLY A 98 -13.97 -0.92 -26.46
CA GLY A 98 -15.40 -1.21 -26.28
C GLY A 98 -15.69 -2.39 -25.35
N ILE A 99 -14.77 -3.35 -25.21
CA ILE A 99 -14.90 -4.46 -24.24
C ILE A 99 -14.83 -3.94 -22.80
N MET A 100 -14.15 -2.82 -22.55
CA MET A 100 -13.96 -2.26 -21.21
C MET A 100 -15.13 -1.41 -20.73
N GLU A 101 -16.09 -1.10 -21.59
CA GLU A 101 -17.20 -0.20 -21.29
C GLU A 101 -18.29 -0.86 -20.42
N PRO A 102 -18.85 -2.05 -20.76
CA PRO A 102 -19.87 -2.68 -19.94
C PRO A 102 -19.28 -3.54 -18.80
N CYS A 103 -20.05 -3.72 -17.73
CA CYS A 103 -19.75 -4.79 -16.77
C CYS A 103 -19.98 -6.17 -17.40
N HIS A 104 -18.99 -7.06 -17.31
CA HIS A 104 -19.10 -8.43 -17.81
C HIS A 104 -20.23 -9.24 -17.15
N ASN A 105 -20.34 -9.19 -15.81
CA ASN A 105 -21.36 -9.95 -15.07
C ASN A 105 -22.03 -9.08 -14.00
N VAL A 106 -23.35 -9.12 -13.90
CA VAL A 106 -24.10 -8.53 -12.79
C VAL A 106 -25.11 -9.53 -12.26
N MET A 107 -25.09 -9.75 -10.95
CA MET A 107 -26.01 -10.63 -10.27
C MET A 107 -26.85 -9.86 -9.27
N GLU A 108 -28.17 -10.02 -9.38
CA GLU A 108 -29.13 -9.65 -8.33
C GLU A 108 -29.52 -10.92 -7.56
N VAL A 109 -29.54 -10.83 -6.23
CA VAL A 109 -30.01 -11.89 -5.35
C VAL A 109 -31.10 -11.36 -4.44
N ASN A 110 -32.18 -12.12 -4.34
CA ASN A 110 -33.27 -11.88 -3.40
C ASN A 110 -33.39 -13.11 -2.50
N PHE A 111 -33.23 -12.94 -1.19
CA PHE A 111 -33.27 -14.06 -0.24
C PHE A 111 -34.10 -13.73 1.00
N PRO A 112 -34.83 -14.72 1.56
CA PRO A 112 -35.66 -14.49 2.73
C PRO A 112 -34.83 -14.44 4.02
N LEU A 113 -35.12 -13.47 4.88
CA LEU A 113 -34.68 -13.37 6.27
C LEU A 113 -35.88 -13.62 7.18
N LYS A 114 -35.75 -14.59 8.09
CA LYS A 114 -36.64 -14.68 9.26
C LYS A 114 -36.11 -13.76 10.34
N ARG A 115 -36.80 -12.68 10.66
CA ARG A 115 -36.42 -11.69 11.67
C ARG A 115 -36.48 -12.26 13.08
N ASP A 116 -35.91 -11.53 14.04
CA ASP A 116 -35.92 -11.92 15.45
C ASP A 116 -37.35 -11.95 16.03
N ASP A 117 -38.22 -11.05 15.56
CA ASP A 117 -39.67 -11.01 15.88
C ASP A 117 -40.50 -12.07 15.14
N LYS A 118 -39.83 -13.01 14.45
CA LYS A 118 -40.40 -14.11 13.65
C LYS A 118 -41.10 -13.68 12.36
N SER A 119 -41.14 -12.39 12.02
CA SER A 119 -41.59 -11.93 10.71
C SER A 119 -40.62 -12.36 9.61
N TRP A 120 -41.09 -12.37 8.37
CA TRP A 120 -40.29 -12.69 7.20
C TRP A 120 -40.12 -11.45 6.32
N GLU A 121 -38.91 -11.25 5.84
CA GLU A 121 -38.53 -10.13 4.99
C GLU A 121 -37.70 -10.64 3.80
N MET A 122 -37.92 -10.07 2.62
CA MET A 122 -37.08 -10.33 1.46
C MET A 122 -35.95 -9.30 1.39
N ILE A 123 -34.71 -9.78 1.52
CA ILE A 123 -33.52 -8.95 1.40
C ILE A 123 -33.04 -8.97 -0.04
N ARG A 124 -32.75 -7.79 -0.58
CA ARG A 124 -32.20 -7.61 -1.92
C ARG A 124 -30.71 -7.26 -1.85
N GLY A 125 -29.90 -7.90 -2.69
CA GLY A 125 -28.49 -7.58 -2.83
C GLY A 125 -28.01 -7.73 -4.27
N TYR A 126 -26.87 -7.13 -4.56
CA TYR A 126 -26.25 -7.11 -5.88
C TYR A 126 -24.75 -7.39 -5.79
N ARG A 127 -24.19 -8.01 -6.82
CA ARG A 127 -22.74 -8.07 -7.07
C ARG A 127 -22.48 -7.89 -8.57
N ALA A 128 -21.66 -6.91 -8.94
CA ALA A 128 -21.20 -6.71 -10.31
C ALA A 128 -19.70 -7.00 -10.41
N GLN A 129 -19.30 -7.73 -11.45
CA GLN A 129 -17.92 -7.91 -11.89
C GLN A 129 -17.78 -7.16 -13.20
N HIS A 130 -16.98 -6.10 -13.18
CA HIS A 130 -16.82 -5.23 -14.34
C HIS A 130 -15.93 -5.85 -15.40
N SER A 131 -14.71 -6.24 -15.01
CA SER A 131 -13.73 -6.83 -15.93
C SER A 131 -13.06 -8.05 -15.31
N LEU A 132 -12.78 -9.03 -16.16
CA LEU A 132 -12.06 -10.27 -15.85
C LEU A 132 -10.67 -10.32 -16.50
N HIS A 133 -10.16 -9.21 -17.04
CA HIS A 133 -8.82 -9.15 -17.66
C HIS A 133 -7.70 -9.56 -16.68
N ARG A 134 -7.96 -9.43 -15.37
CA ARG A 134 -7.17 -9.99 -14.28
C ARG A 134 -8.11 -10.71 -13.32
N THR A 135 -7.70 -11.89 -12.86
CA THR A 135 -8.40 -12.66 -11.83
C THR A 135 -7.55 -12.72 -10.57
N PRO A 136 -8.13 -12.60 -9.37
CA PRO A 136 -9.58 -12.46 -9.11
C PRO A 136 -10.10 -11.04 -9.36
N CYS A 137 -11.43 -10.90 -9.42
CA CYS A 137 -12.09 -9.62 -9.24
C CYS A 137 -11.96 -9.11 -7.81
N LYS A 138 -12.07 -7.79 -7.61
CA LYS A 138 -11.92 -7.16 -6.30
C LYS A 138 -12.86 -5.98 -6.11
N GLY A 139 -13.52 -5.96 -4.96
CA GLY A 139 -14.08 -4.74 -4.38
C GLY A 139 -15.14 -4.96 -3.32
N GLY A 140 -15.54 -3.88 -2.66
CA GLY A 140 -16.24 -3.94 -1.37
C GLY A 140 -17.70 -4.42 -1.41
N ILE A 141 -18.28 -4.64 -0.23
CA ILE A 141 -19.72 -4.87 -0.02
C ILE A 141 -20.29 -3.71 0.80
N ARG A 142 -21.24 -2.98 0.22
CA ARG A 142 -21.91 -1.82 0.84
C ARG A 142 -23.24 -2.21 1.49
N TYR A 143 -23.48 -1.75 2.71
CA TYR A 143 -24.82 -1.76 3.33
C TYR A 143 -25.39 -0.35 3.29
N SER A 144 -26.40 -0.14 2.45
CA SER A 144 -27.14 1.11 2.38
C SER A 144 -28.52 0.86 1.80
N SER A 145 -29.53 1.57 2.29
CA SER A 145 -30.88 1.51 1.71
C SER A 145 -30.95 2.07 0.29
N ALA A 146 -29.92 2.82 -0.14
CA ALA A 146 -29.82 3.40 -1.47
C ALA A 146 -29.16 2.47 -2.51
N VAL A 147 -28.70 1.27 -2.11
CA VAL A 147 -28.04 0.34 -3.04
C VAL A 147 -28.98 -0.04 -4.18
N ASP A 148 -28.52 0.17 -5.40
CA ASP A 148 -29.15 -0.31 -6.62
C ASP A 148 -28.12 -0.90 -7.60
N ALA A 149 -28.61 -1.43 -8.73
CA ALA A 149 -27.75 -2.05 -9.74
C ALA A 149 -26.86 -1.04 -10.48
N ASP A 150 -27.28 0.21 -10.64
CA ASP A 150 -26.53 1.25 -11.35
C ASP A 150 -25.31 1.69 -10.52
N GLU A 151 -25.54 1.96 -9.23
CA GLU A 151 -24.50 2.29 -8.25
C GLU A 151 -23.44 1.18 -8.17
N VAL A 152 -23.88 -0.08 -8.06
CA VAL A 152 -22.97 -1.23 -7.95
C VAL A 152 -22.16 -1.43 -9.23
N LYS A 153 -22.74 -1.21 -10.41
CA LYS A 153 -21.99 -1.23 -11.69
C LYS A 153 -20.95 -0.11 -11.77
N ALA A 154 -21.32 1.12 -11.40
CA ALA A 154 -20.43 2.28 -11.37
C ALA A 154 -19.20 2.02 -10.49
N LEU A 155 -19.45 1.56 -9.27
CA LEU A 155 -18.40 1.27 -8.31
C LEU A 155 -17.54 0.06 -8.75
N ALA A 156 -18.11 -0.94 -9.43
CA ALA A 156 -17.33 -2.05 -9.98
C ALA A 156 -16.41 -1.60 -11.13
N ALA A 157 -16.89 -0.70 -12.00
CA ALA A 157 -16.08 -0.10 -13.05
C ALA A 157 -14.93 0.74 -12.47
N LEU A 158 -15.22 1.61 -11.51
CA LEU A 158 -14.21 2.39 -10.78
C LEU A 158 -13.15 1.49 -10.15
N MET A 159 -13.53 0.33 -9.58
CA MET A 159 -12.55 -0.63 -9.04
C MET A 159 -11.61 -1.19 -10.10
N THR A 160 -12.07 -1.39 -11.35
CA THR A 160 -11.21 -1.89 -12.44
C THR A 160 -10.13 -0.85 -12.78
N PHE A 161 -10.56 0.37 -13.05
CA PHE A 161 -9.64 1.45 -13.42
C PHE A 161 -8.71 1.82 -12.25
N LYS A 162 -9.22 1.82 -11.01
CA LYS A 162 -8.42 2.04 -9.80
C LYS A 162 -7.33 1.00 -9.63
N CYS A 163 -7.66 -0.29 -9.73
CA CYS A 163 -6.67 -1.36 -9.66
C CYS A 163 -5.57 -1.19 -10.72
N ALA A 164 -5.95 -0.87 -11.97
CA ALA A 164 -4.99 -0.59 -13.03
C ALA A 164 -4.14 0.66 -12.74
N CYS A 165 -4.73 1.73 -12.20
CA CYS A 165 -4.03 2.96 -11.83
C CYS A 165 -2.89 2.72 -10.84
N VAL A 166 -3.09 1.80 -9.88
CA VAL A 166 -2.10 1.45 -8.84
C VAL A 166 -1.36 0.12 -9.05
N ASP A 167 -1.40 -0.43 -10.26
CA ASP A 167 -0.72 -1.69 -10.62
C ASP A 167 -1.12 -2.89 -9.73
N VAL A 168 -2.34 -2.88 -9.20
CA VAL A 168 -2.90 -4.00 -8.44
C VAL A 168 -3.55 -4.99 -9.42
N PRO A 169 -3.15 -6.27 -9.44
CA PRO A 169 -3.53 -7.22 -10.49
C PRO A 169 -4.92 -7.83 -10.27
N PHE A 170 -5.95 -7.00 -10.15
CA PHE A 170 -7.34 -7.43 -9.98
C PHE A 170 -8.26 -6.80 -11.03
N GLY A 171 -9.25 -7.57 -11.48
CA GLY A 171 -10.43 -7.02 -12.12
C GLY A 171 -11.30 -6.27 -11.11
N GLY A 172 -12.12 -5.31 -11.54
CA GLY A 172 -13.00 -4.60 -10.62
C GLY A 172 -14.31 -5.35 -10.36
N ALA A 173 -14.74 -5.35 -9.10
CA ALA A 173 -16.08 -5.80 -8.71
C ALA A 173 -16.63 -4.94 -7.57
N LYS A 174 -17.94 -5.02 -7.34
CA LYS A 174 -18.60 -4.37 -6.21
C LYS A 174 -19.85 -5.15 -5.84
N GLY A 175 -20.18 -5.16 -4.55
CA GLY A 175 -21.48 -5.64 -4.10
C GLY A 175 -22.16 -4.65 -3.16
N GLY A 176 -23.45 -4.86 -2.97
CA GLY A 176 -24.24 -4.11 -2.01
C GLY A 176 -25.46 -4.89 -1.55
N ILE A 177 -25.91 -4.60 -0.33
CA ILE A 177 -27.16 -5.11 0.24
C ILE A 177 -28.03 -3.91 0.59
N ALA A 178 -29.27 -3.90 0.11
CA ALA A 178 -30.20 -2.79 0.23
C ALA A 178 -30.84 -2.73 1.63
N ILE A 179 -30.04 -2.43 2.65
CA ILE A 179 -30.43 -2.36 4.07
C ILE A 179 -29.81 -1.15 4.77
N ASP A 180 -30.43 -0.67 5.85
CA ASP A 180 -29.83 0.31 6.75
C ASP A 180 -28.84 -0.40 7.70
N PRO A 181 -27.55 -0.01 7.71
CA PRO A 181 -26.54 -0.68 8.54
C PRO A 181 -26.66 -0.38 10.04
N ARG A 182 -27.50 0.59 10.45
CA ARG A 182 -27.63 0.97 11.86
C ARG A 182 -28.27 -0.17 12.67
N VAL A 183 -27.65 -0.46 13.81
CA VAL A 183 -28.04 -1.59 14.67
C VAL A 183 -29.12 -1.18 15.67
N ARG A 184 -30.17 -2.00 15.78
CA ARG A 184 -31.22 -1.87 16.80
C ARG A 184 -30.63 -2.04 18.20
N GLY A 185 -30.72 -1.01 19.05
CA GLY A 185 -30.32 -1.06 20.47
C GLY A 185 -28.94 -0.48 20.83
N ARG A 186 -28.14 -0.02 19.85
CA ARG A 186 -26.90 0.76 20.11
C ARG A 186 -27.14 2.28 20.27
N ALA A 187 -28.36 2.77 20.05
CA ALA A 187 -28.73 4.14 20.36
C ALA A 187 -28.95 4.31 21.88
N LYS A 188 -27.88 4.29 22.67
CA LYS A 188 -27.89 4.86 24.02
C LYS A 188 -27.31 6.27 23.92
N GLY A 189 -28.17 7.28 23.85
CA GLY A 189 -27.77 8.69 23.98
C GLY A 189 -28.34 9.69 22.97
N GLY A 190 -29.04 9.26 21.92
CA GLY A 190 -29.67 10.18 20.96
C GLY A 190 -31.10 10.53 21.34
N ILE A 191 -31.43 11.83 21.35
CA ILE A 191 -32.78 12.38 21.54
C ILE A 191 -33.80 11.55 20.75
N ALA A 192 -34.85 11.09 21.44
CA ALA A 192 -36.01 10.51 20.78
C ALA A 192 -36.63 11.59 19.89
N ILE A 193 -36.34 11.55 18.59
CA ILE A 193 -37.00 12.41 17.62
C ILE A 193 -38.44 11.90 17.50
N ASP A 194 -39.39 12.72 17.97
CA ASP A 194 -40.82 12.47 17.85
C ASP A 194 -41.15 12.20 16.36
N PRO A 195 -41.82 11.07 16.03
CA PRO A 195 -42.27 10.77 14.67
C PRO A 195 -43.06 11.90 14.00
N ARG A 196 -43.65 12.82 14.78
CA ARG A 196 -44.42 13.97 14.30
C ARG A 196 -43.56 15.14 13.81
N GLU A 197 -42.28 15.23 14.19
CA GLU A 197 -41.41 16.33 13.75
C GLU A 197 -40.82 16.13 12.33
N ARG A 198 -40.82 14.90 11.80
CA ARG A 198 -40.42 14.63 10.40
C ARG A 198 -41.33 15.29 9.36
N ALA A 199 -42.54 15.69 9.72
CA ALA A 199 -43.53 16.23 8.78
C ALA A 199 -43.41 17.76 8.54
N LYS A 200 -42.45 18.46 9.16
CA LYS A 200 -42.34 19.93 9.06
C LYS A 200 -41.30 20.46 8.06
N GLY A 201 -40.59 19.59 7.34
CA GLY A 201 -39.78 19.99 6.19
C GLY A 201 -40.68 20.24 4.97
N GLY A 202 -40.99 21.50 4.67
CA GLY A 202 -41.91 21.89 3.62
C GLY A 202 -41.55 21.32 2.23
N ILE A 203 -42.52 20.65 1.61
CA ILE A 203 -42.44 20.18 0.22
C ILE A 203 -42.74 21.38 -0.69
N ALA A 204 -41.79 21.77 -1.54
CA ALA A 204 -42.04 22.70 -2.63
C ALA A 204 -42.91 21.98 -3.69
N ILE A 205 -44.13 22.49 -3.88
CA ILE A 205 -45.13 21.97 -4.82
C ILE A 205 -45.01 22.76 -6.13
N ASP A 206 -45.00 22.08 -7.28
CA ASP A 206 -45.01 22.78 -8.58
C ASP A 206 -46.39 23.42 -8.86
N ARG A 207 -46.47 24.31 -9.87
CA ARG A 207 -47.71 25.01 -10.27
C ARG A 207 -48.84 24.09 -10.76
N ARG A 208 -48.65 22.76 -10.78
CA ARG A 208 -49.66 21.75 -11.14
C ARG A 208 -49.94 20.78 -9.99
N GLY A 209 -49.45 21.04 -8.78
CA GLY A 209 -49.79 20.29 -7.57
C GLY A 209 -49.16 18.90 -7.46
N ARG A 210 -48.07 18.60 -8.18
CA ARG A 210 -47.39 17.29 -8.07
C ARG A 210 -46.12 17.37 -7.22
N ALA A 211 -46.02 16.51 -6.21
CA ALA A 211 -44.80 16.33 -5.41
C ALA A 211 -43.74 15.56 -6.23
N LYS A 212 -42.49 16.06 -6.26
CA LYS A 212 -41.33 15.35 -6.83
C LYS A 212 -40.77 14.35 -5.80
N GLY A 213 -40.76 13.07 -6.16
CA GLY A 213 -40.15 11.98 -5.39
C GLY A 213 -41.18 10.98 -4.90
N GLU A 214 -41.38 9.89 -5.64
CA GLU A 214 -42.18 8.76 -5.16
C GLU A 214 -41.44 8.04 -4.03
N MET A 215 -41.84 8.29 -2.78
CA MET A 215 -41.58 7.34 -1.69
C MET A 215 -42.42 6.09 -1.93
N ALA A 216 -41.80 4.91 -1.94
CA ALA A 216 -42.51 3.64 -2.03
C ALA A 216 -43.43 3.46 -0.80
N ILE A 217 -44.73 3.66 -1.03
CA ILE A 217 -45.81 3.54 -0.05
C ILE A 217 -46.18 2.05 0.10
N ASP A 218 -46.45 1.59 1.32
CA ASP A 218 -47.06 0.27 1.50
C ASP A 218 -48.54 0.28 1.04
N LYS A 219 -49.18 -0.89 0.93
CA LYS A 219 -50.61 -1.03 0.54
C LYS A 219 -51.59 -0.35 1.51
N LYS A 220 -51.12 0.28 2.60
CA LYS A 220 -51.92 0.97 3.63
C LYS A 220 -51.58 2.45 3.79
N GLY A 221 -50.74 3.03 2.93
CA GLY A 221 -50.47 4.48 2.95
C GLY A 221 -49.52 4.95 4.05
N SER A 222 -48.84 4.03 4.75
CA SER A 222 -47.85 4.37 5.78
C SER A 222 -46.45 4.53 5.15
N PRO A 223 -45.65 5.55 5.54
CA PRO A 223 -44.22 5.56 5.26
C PRO A 223 -43.62 4.27 5.80
N ARG A 224 -42.89 3.48 4.98
CA ARG A 224 -42.13 2.34 5.50
C ARG A 224 -41.20 2.86 6.59
N SER A 225 -41.50 2.53 7.85
CA SER A 225 -40.57 2.76 8.95
C SER A 225 -39.28 2.01 8.61
N LEU A 226 -38.16 2.72 8.46
CA LEU A 226 -36.83 2.10 8.31
C LEU A 226 -36.58 1.21 9.54
N GLN A 227 -36.76 -0.09 9.39
CA GLN A 227 -36.61 -1.06 10.47
C GLN A 227 -35.13 -1.43 10.61
N LEU A 228 -34.54 -1.01 11.73
CA LEU A 228 -33.16 -1.33 12.10
C LEU A 228 -33.00 -2.83 12.38
N TYR A 229 -31.84 -3.39 12.07
CA TYR A 229 -31.53 -4.81 12.25
C TYR A 229 -30.76 -5.04 13.56
N SER A 230 -30.96 -6.21 14.19
CA SER A 230 -30.05 -6.65 15.27
C SER A 230 -28.72 -7.14 14.69
N GLU A 231 -27.69 -7.28 15.54
CA GLU A 231 -26.40 -7.85 15.08
C GLU A 231 -26.56 -9.29 14.59
N HIS A 232 -27.44 -10.06 15.23
CA HIS A 232 -27.77 -11.43 14.84
C HIS A 232 -28.48 -11.48 13.48
N GLU A 233 -29.37 -10.52 13.20
CA GLU A 233 -29.99 -10.37 11.88
C GLU A 233 -28.95 -10.01 10.81
N LEU A 234 -28.05 -9.06 11.09
CA LEU A 234 -26.96 -8.68 10.17
C LEU A 234 -26.02 -9.84 9.87
N GLU A 235 -25.66 -10.65 10.87
CA GLU A 235 -24.85 -11.86 10.66
C GLU A 235 -25.54 -12.81 9.68
N ARG A 236 -26.82 -13.12 9.91
CA ARG A 236 -27.57 -14.04 9.05
C ARG A 236 -27.74 -13.50 7.64
N ILE A 237 -27.94 -12.19 7.48
CA ILE A 237 -27.98 -11.52 6.17
C ILE A 237 -26.62 -11.69 5.47
N THR A 238 -25.52 -11.36 6.15
CA THR A 238 -24.16 -11.42 5.59
C THR A 238 -23.80 -12.83 5.13
N ARG A 239 -24.01 -13.82 6.01
CA ARG A 239 -23.70 -15.23 5.74
C ARG A 239 -24.55 -15.78 4.60
N ARG A 240 -25.85 -15.44 4.59
CA ARG A 240 -26.74 -15.88 3.50
C ARG A 240 -26.33 -15.26 2.17
N PHE A 241 -25.99 -13.97 2.15
CA PHE A 241 -25.49 -13.31 0.95
C PHE A 241 -24.20 -13.96 0.44
N ALA A 242 -23.22 -14.19 1.32
CA ALA A 242 -21.97 -14.88 0.98
C ALA A 242 -22.21 -16.27 0.35
N MET A 243 -23.16 -17.03 0.89
CA MET A 243 -23.56 -18.33 0.35
C MET A 243 -24.17 -18.22 -1.05
N GLU A 244 -25.06 -17.26 -1.29
CA GLU A 244 -25.64 -17.04 -2.64
C GLU A 244 -24.57 -16.60 -3.65
N LEU A 245 -23.62 -15.75 -3.24
CA LEU A 245 -22.47 -15.39 -4.07
C LEU A 245 -21.62 -16.61 -4.41
N ALA A 246 -21.34 -17.47 -3.42
CA ALA A 246 -20.42 -18.59 -3.58
C ALA A 246 -20.98 -19.64 -4.54
N LYS A 247 -22.28 -19.95 -4.44
CA LYS A 247 -22.98 -20.89 -5.33
C LYS A 247 -22.96 -20.47 -6.79
N LYS A 248 -22.76 -19.18 -7.08
CA LYS A 248 -22.83 -18.60 -8.43
C LYS A 248 -21.47 -18.14 -8.96
N GLY A 249 -20.37 -18.39 -8.24
CA GLY A 249 -19.04 -17.97 -8.67
C GLY A 249 -18.80 -16.46 -8.53
N PHE A 250 -19.46 -15.79 -7.59
CA PHE A 250 -19.26 -14.36 -7.28
C PHE A 250 -18.47 -14.13 -5.97
N ILE A 251 -17.88 -15.19 -5.42
CA ILE A 251 -16.88 -15.12 -4.36
C ILE A 251 -15.97 -16.35 -4.45
N GLY A 252 -14.68 -16.16 -4.26
CA GLY A 252 -13.68 -17.21 -4.18
C GLY A 252 -12.26 -16.67 -4.35
N PRO A 253 -11.24 -17.31 -3.75
CA PRO A 253 -9.87 -16.78 -3.72
C PRO A 253 -9.29 -16.42 -5.10
N GLY A 254 -9.61 -17.20 -6.12
CA GLY A 254 -9.18 -16.99 -7.52
C GLY A 254 -10.26 -16.44 -8.45
N ILE A 255 -11.45 -16.10 -7.94
CA ILE A 255 -12.60 -15.68 -8.75
C ILE A 255 -12.98 -14.23 -8.47
N ASP A 256 -13.44 -13.95 -7.26
CA ASP A 256 -13.87 -12.62 -6.81
C ASP A 256 -13.67 -12.50 -5.30
N VAL A 257 -12.97 -11.46 -4.85
CA VAL A 257 -12.55 -11.27 -3.46
C VAL A 257 -13.20 -10.01 -2.90
N PRO A 258 -14.24 -10.11 -2.06
CA PRO A 258 -14.86 -8.95 -1.43
C PRO A 258 -13.97 -8.20 -0.43
N ALA A 259 -14.45 -7.05 0.05
CA ALA A 259 -13.83 -6.21 1.06
C ALA A 259 -14.90 -5.38 1.81
N PRO A 260 -14.53 -4.66 2.89
CA PRO A 260 -15.40 -3.68 3.50
C PRO A 260 -15.72 -2.50 2.56
N ASP A 261 -16.88 -1.89 2.79
CA ASP A 261 -17.30 -0.60 2.24
C ASP A 261 -18.21 0.12 3.26
N MET A 262 -18.95 1.16 2.84
CA MET A 262 -19.93 1.82 3.69
C MET A 262 -20.88 0.83 4.35
N GLY A 263 -20.99 0.91 5.67
CA GLY A 263 -21.86 0.05 6.47
C GLY A 263 -21.33 -1.36 6.76
N THR A 264 -20.12 -1.71 6.31
CA THR A 264 -19.46 -3.00 6.62
C THR A 264 -18.02 -2.82 7.11
N GLY A 265 -17.51 -3.76 7.89
CA GLY A 265 -16.17 -3.72 8.46
C GLY A 265 -15.57 -5.11 8.68
N GLU A 266 -14.61 -5.20 9.60
CA GLU A 266 -13.93 -6.46 9.92
C GLU A 266 -14.91 -7.55 10.36
N ARG A 267 -16.00 -7.19 11.05
CA ARG A 267 -17.05 -8.11 11.50
C ARG A 267 -17.73 -8.82 10.33
N GLU A 268 -18.20 -8.09 9.34
CA GLU A 268 -18.87 -8.68 8.18
C GLU A 268 -17.89 -9.52 7.34
N MET A 269 -16.63 -9.07 7.20
CA MET A 269 -15.61 -9.84 6.48
C MET A 269 -15.27 -11.15 7.19
N SER A 270 -15.27 -11.15 8.53
CA SER A 270 -15.14 -12.36 9.35
C SER A 270 -16.23 -13.37 9.03
N TRP A 271 -17.49 -12.95 9.03
CA TRP A 271 -18.63 -13.83 8.72
C TRP A 271 -18.57 -14.39 7.29
N ILE A 272 -18.14 -13.58 6.32
CA ILE A 272 -17.96 -14.02 4.93
C ILE A 272 -16.87 -15.09 4.84
N ALA A 273 -15.70 -14.83 5.43
CA ALA A 273 -14.57 -15.77 5.41
C ALA A 273 -14.94 -17.11 6.03
N ASP A 274 -15.55 -17.06 7.22
CA ASP A 274 -16.01 -18.24 7.96
C ASP A 274 -17.06 -19.03 7.18
N THR A 275 -18.08 -18.38 6.62
CA THR A 275 -19.09 -19.07 5.80
C THR A 275 -18.51 -19.70 4.55
N PHE A 276 -17.60 -19.03 3.84
CA PHE A 276 -16.98 -19.60 2.64
C PHE A 276 -16.10 -20.81 2.99
N ALA A 277 -15.23 -20.66 4.00
CA ALA A 277 -14.29 -21.69 4.42
C ALA A 277 -14.99 -22.93 5.00
N THR A 278 -16.10 -22.78 5.72
CA THR A 278 -16.83 -23.92 6.32
C THR A 278 -17.74 -24.65 5.34
N THR A 279 -17.97 -24.10 4.13
CA THR A 279 -18.94 -24.64 3.17
C THR A 279 -18.31 -24.97 1.82
N ILE A 280 -18.41 -24.08 0.83
CA ILE A 280 -17.93 -24.32 -0.53
C ILE A 280 -16.40 -24.45 -0.56
N GLY A 281 -15.70 -23.66 0.26
CA GLY A 281 -14.24 -23.62 0.34
C GLY A 281 -13.60 -24.61 1.32
N HIS A 282 -14.32 -25.60 1.87
CA HIS A 282 -13.78 -26.45 2.94
C HIS A 282 -12.52 -27.26 2.58
N ASN A 283 -12.32 -27.56 1.29
CA ASN A 283 -11.12 -28.23 0.79
C ASN A 283 -10.11 -27.28 0.13
N ASP A 284 -10.43 -25.98 0.05
CA ASP A 284 -9.55 -24.99 -0.55
C ASP A 284 -8.52 -24.51 0.49
N ILE A 285 -7.25 -24.81 0.26
CA ILE A 285 -6.14 -24.34 1.10
C ILE A 285 -6.15 -22.81 1.24
N ASN A 286 -6.61 -22.11 0.20
CA ASN A 286 -6.66 -20.65 0.14
C ASN A 286 -8.02 -20.08 0.55
N ALA A 287 -8.92 -20.87 1.17
CA ALA A 287 -10.30 -20.45 1.47
C ALA A 287 -10.40 -19.09 2.17
N HIS A 288 -9.50 -18.79 3.10
CA HIS A 288 -9.49 -17.52 3.85
C HIS A 288 -9.05 -16.30 3.01
N ALA A 289 -8.48 -16.52 1.83
CA ALA A 289 -8.19 -15.48 0.84
C ALA A 289 -9.43 -15.11 -0.01
N CYS A 290 -10.60 -15.72 0.24
CA CYS A 290 -11.85 -15.39 -0.47
C CYS A 290 -12.35 -13.96 -0.18
N VAL A 291 -11.89 -13.31 0.89
CA VAL A 291 -12.28 -11.96 1.30
C VAL A 291 -11.11 -11.27 1.99
N THR A 292 -11.08 -9.93 1.94
CA THR A 292 -10.04 -9.10 2.58
C THR A 292 -10.68 -8.07 3.54
N GLY A 293 -9.88 -7.37 4.33
CA GLY A 293 -10.39 -6.53 5.42
C GLY A 293 -10.84 -7.35 6.61
N LYS A 294 -10.26 -8.55 6.79
CA LYS A 294 -10.56 -9.43 7.92
C LYS A 294 -9.92 -8.89 9.22
N PRO A 295 -10.43 -9.29 10.39
CA PRO A 295 -9.71 -9.13 11.64
C PRO A 295 -8.31 -9.76 11.57
N ILE A 296 -7.31 -9.17 12.24
CA ILE A 296 -5.92 -9.66 12.21
C ILE A 296 -5.81 -11.12 12.65
N ASN A 297 -6.57 -11.52 13.66
CA ASN A 297 -6.59 -12.90 14.18
C ASN A 297 -7.27 -13.91 13.23
N GLN A 298 -7.90 -13.46 12.15
CA GLN A 298 -8.53 -14.31 11.11
C GLN A 298 -7.81 -14.19 9.75
N GLY A 299 -6.51 -13.90 9.78
CA GLY A 299 -5.70 -13.74 8.57
C GLY A 299 -5.79 -12.34 7.95
N GLY A 300 -6.38 -11.36 8.63
CA GLY A 300 -6.27 -9.95 8.25
C GLY A 300 -4.83 -9.45 8.28
N ILE A 301 -4.57 -8.32 7.61
CA ILE A 301 -3.24 -7.70 7.56
C ILE A 301 -3.19 -6.43 8.40
N HIS A 302 -2.03 -6.16 9.00
CA HIS A 302 -1.80 -4.93 9.76
C HIS A 302 -2.11 -3.68 8.93
N GLY A 303 -2.73 -2.68 9.55
CA GLY A 303 -2.94 -1.36 8.94
C GLY A 303 -4.08 -1.28 7.91
N ARG A 304 -4.75 -2.39 7.56
CA ARG A 304 -5.81 -2.41 6.51
C ARG A 304 -6.95 -1.44 6.77
N THR A 305 -7.44 -1.33 8.00
CA THR A 305 -8.53 -0.42 8.36
C THR A 305 -8.15 1.05 8.13
N SER A 306 -6.89 1.39 8.37
CA SER A 306 -6.34 2.74 8.14
C SER A 306 -5.77 2.98 6.75
N ALA A 307 -5.71 1.96 5.90
CA ALA A 307 -4.98 1.98 4.64
C ALA A 307 -5.51 3.02 3.65
N THR A 308 -6.84 3.17 3.56
CA THR A 308 -7.44 4.16 2.65
C THR A 308 -7.08 5.58 3.09
N GLY A 309 -7.23 5.92 4.37
CA GLY A 309 -6.86 7.25 4.87
C GLY A 309 -5.36 7.53 4.80
N ARG A 310 -4.53 6.50 4.97
CA ARG A 310 -3.08 6.60 4.73
C ARG A 310 -2.78 6.86 3.25
N GLY A 311 -3.47 6.16 2.36
CA GLY A 311 -3.39 6.38 0.92
C GLY A 311 -3.79 7.81 0.54
N VAL A 312 -4.85 8.35 1.15
CA VAL A 312 -5.26 9.75 0.96
C VAL A 312 -4.14 10.71 1.37
N PHE A 313 -3.52 10.48 2.51
CA PHE A 313 -2.35 11.25 2.94
C PHE A 313 -1.22 11.21 1.92
N HIS A 314 -0.74 10.03 1.52
CA HIS A 314 0.35 9.92 0.53
C HIS A 314 -0.06 10.49 -0.83
N GLY A 315 -1.32 10.33 -1.23
CA GLY A 315 -1.84 10.89 -2.47
C GLY A 315 -1.77 12.41 -2.48
N ILE A 316 -2.16 13.06 -1.38
CA ILE A 316 -2.00 14.53 -1.24
C ILE A 316 -0.53 14.90 -1.14
N ASP A 317 0.27 14.18 -0.34
CA ASP A 317 1.69 14.43 -0.12
C ASP A 317 2.48 14.50 -1.44
N ASN A 318 2.22 13.56 -2.35
CA ASN A 318 2.88 13.52 -3.65
C ASN A 318 2.59 14.75 -4.53
N PHE A 319 1.40 15.35 -4.45
CA PHE A 319 1.08 16.54 -5.24
C PHE A 319 1.40 17.85 -4.50
N ILE A 320 1.29 17.86 -3.17
CA ILE A 320 1.53 19.05 -2.35
C ILE A 320 3.03 19.40 -2.25
N MET A 321 3.90 18.41 -2.43
CA MET A 321 5.35 18.61 -2.48
C MET A 321 5.82 19.09 -3.87
N GLU A 322 4.99 18.96 -4.90
CA GLU A 322 5.34 19.32 -6.28
C GLU A 322 5.11 20.82 -6.53
N ALA A 323 6.21 21.58 -6.57
CA ALA A 323 6.18 23.03 -6.74
C ALA A 323 5.47 23.48 -8.03
N SER A 324 5.48 22.67 -9.09
CA SER A 324 4.82 22.97 -10.36
C SER A 324 3.30 23.07 -10.21
N TYR A 325 2.66 22.10 -9.54
CA TYR A 325 1.23 22.11 -9.27
C TYR A 325 0.85 23.18 -8.24
N MET A 326 1.65 23.33 -7.19
CA MET A 326 1.39 24.33 -6.14
C MET A 326 1.46 25.76 -6.67
N ALA A 327 2.39 26.04 -7.60
CA ALA A 327 2.46 27.33 -8.28
C ALA A 327 1.23 27.60 -9.16
N GLN A 328 0.68 26.59 -9.86
CA GLN A 328 -0.51 26.74 -10.71
C GLN A 328 -1.76 27.13 -9.92
N ILE A 329 -1.93 26.58 -8.71
CA ILE A 329 -3.08 26.89 -7.83
C ILE A 329 -2.81 28.05 -6.86
N GLY A 330 -1.61 28.64 -6.91
CA GLY A 330 -1.23 29.81 -6.11
C GLY A 330 -1.01 29.51 -4.62
N THR A 331 -0.43 28.37 -4.27
CA THR A 331 -0.09 27.99 -2.89
C THR A 331 1.39 27.59 -2.76
N THR A 332 1.88 27.52 -1.52
CA THR A 332 3.22 27.01 -1.19
C THR A 332 3.24 25.47 -1.08
N PRO A 333 4.36 24.80 -1.45
CA PRO A 333 4.57 23.38 -1.19
C PRO A 333 4.72 23.00 0.28
N GLY A 334 4.44 21.74 0.60
CA GLY A 334 4.57 21.16 1.94
C GLY A 334 3.32 21.29 2.82
N TRP A 335 3.38 20.87 4.08
CA TRP A 335 2.22 20.81 4.99
C TRP A 335 2.07 22.03 5.91
N GLY A 336 3.14 22.80 6.11
CA GLY A 336 3.20 23.84 7.14
C GLY A 336 2.10 24.88 7.02
N GLY A 337 1.23 24.95 8.05
CA GLY A 337 0.17 25.96 8.17
C GLY A 337 -1.08 25.71 7.32
N LYS A 338 -1.18 24.57 6.62
CA LYS A 338 -2.35 24.27 5.78
C LYS A 338 -3.54 23.81 6.61
N THR A 339 -4.71 24.25 6.20
CA THR A 339 -6.00 23.95 6.80
C THR A 339 -6.82 23.00 5.92
N PHE A 340 -7.64 22.15 6.53
CA PHE A 340 -8.51 21.27 5.78
C PHE A 340 -9.89 21.08 6.42
N ILE A 341 -10.87 20.85 5.55
CA ILE A 341 -12.24 20.49 5.92
C ILE A 341 -12.53 19.08 5.41
N LEU A 342 -13.13 18.26 6.27
CA LEU A 342 -13.46 16.88 5.98
C LEU A 342 -14.98 16.68 5.96
N GLN A 343 -15.49 16.02 4.93
CA GLN A 343 -16.87 15.53 4.91
C GLN A 343 -16.88 14.02 5.15
N GLY A 344 -17.50 13.60 6.25
CA GLY A 344 -17.62 12.21 6.69
C GLY A 344 -16.46 11.78 7.59
N LEU A 345 -16.76 11.46 8.85
CA LEU A 345 -15.83 10.94 9.85
C LEU A 345 -16.00 9.42 10.02
N GLY A 346 -16.15 8.70 8.89
CA GLY A 346 -16.08 7.24 8.83
C GLY A 346 -14.62 6.74 8.85
N ASN A 347 -14.41 5.46 8.52
CA ASN A 347 -13.06 4.87 8.46
C ASN A 347 -12.09 5.70 7.59
N VAL A 348 -12.53 6.09 6.39
CA VAL A 348 -11.67 6.85 5.47
C VAL A 348 -11.36 8.23 6.06
N GLY A 349 -12.39 9.00 6.41
CA GLY A 349 -12.20 10.37 6.88
C GLY A 349 -11.44 10.48 8.20
N LEU A 350 -11.76 9.65 9.20
CA LEU A 350 -11.04 9.64 10.47
C LEU A 350 -9.54 9.35 10.28
N HIS A 351 -9.21 8.34 9.48
CA HIS A 351 -7.81 8.01 9.24
C HIS A 351 -7.10 9.08 8.39
N SER A 352 -7.76 9.66 7.38
CA SER A 352 -7.22 10.80 6.63
C SER A 352 -6.90 11.96 7.58
N MET A 353 -7.85 12.35 8.44
CA MET A 353 -7.69 13.42 9.43
C MET A 353 -6.49 13.16 10.35
N ARG A 354 -6.33 11.92 10.84
CA ARG A 354 -5.19 11.55 11.71
C ARG A 354 -3.83 11.68 11.04
N TYR A 355 -3.71 11.26 9.77
CA TYR A 355 -2.44 11.32 9.05
C TYR A 355 -2.09 12.75 8.62
N LEU A 356 -3.08 13.53 8.18
CA LEU A 356 -2.93 14.95 7.85
C LEU A 356 -2.53 15.78 9.07
N HIS A 357 -3.21 15.55 10.21
CA HIS A 357 -2.87 16.19 11.48
C HIS A 357 -1.44 15.88 11.92
N ARG A 358 -1.00 14.61 11.78
CA ARG A 358 0.38 14.20 12.09
C ARG A 358 1.41 14.86 11.17
N ALA A 359 1.05 15.17 9.93
CA ALA A 359 1.91 15.85 8.98
C ALA A 359 2.01 17.37 9.23
N GLY A 360 1.17 17.93 10.10
CA GLY A 360 1.18 19.34 10.48
C GLY A 360 0.07 20.18 9.86
N ALA A 361 -0.92 19.58 9.20
CA ALA A 361 -2.11 20.27 8.71
C ALA A 361 -3.19 20.36 9.81
N THR A 362 -3.96 21.45 9.82
CA THR A 362 -4.99 21.73 10.83
C THR A 362 -6.38 21.40 10.30
N CYS A 363 -7.10 20.48 10.96
CA CYS A 363 -8.51 20.22 10.64
C CYS A 363 -9.38 21.34 11.22
N ILE A 364 -10.00 22.17 10.38
CA ILE A 364 -10.82 23.29 10.86
C ILE A 364 -12.33 22.99 10.85
N GLY A 365 -12.75 21.93 10.14
CA GLY A 365 -14.16 21.57 10.06
C GLY A 365 -14.40 20.11 9.72
N VAL A 366 -15.45 19.53 10.31
CA VAL A 366 -15.93 18.18 10.02
C VAL A 366 -17.44 18.22 9.78
N GLN A 367 -17.87 17.72 8.62
CA GLN A 367 -19.28 17.59 8.23
C GLN A 367 -19.73 16.13 8.30
N GLU A 368 -20.84 15.85 8.98
CA GLU A 368 -21.49 14.54 9.05
C GLU A 368 -22.96 14.65 8.61
N PHE A 369 -23.64 13.50 8.49
CA PHE A 369 -25.04 13.46 8.06
C PHE A 369 -25.98 14.18 9.03
N ASP A 370 -25.67 14.19 10.32
CA ASP A 370 -26.47 14.74 11.41
C ASP A 370 -26.10 16.18 11.80
N GLY A 371 -24.91 16.66 11.44
CA GLY A 371 -24.50 18.05 11.65
C GLY A 371 -23.05 18.31 11.28
N SER A 372 -22.66 19.58 11.33
CA SER A 372 -21.31 20.07 11.01
C SER A 372 -20.71 20.81 12.19
N ILE A 373 -19.41 20.64 12.40
CA ILE A 373 -18.65 21.35 13.44
C ILE A 373 -17.48 22.11 12.83
N TYR A 374 -17.17 23.27 13.40
CA TYR A 374 -16.12 24.17 12.94
C TYR A 374 -15.31 24.73 14.10
N ASN A 375 -13.99 24.73 13.94
CA ASN A 375 -13.04 25.36 14.84
C ASN A 375 -11.81 25.85 14.05
N PRO A 376 -11.62 27.18 13.87
CA PRO A 376 -10.48 27.71 13.13
C PRO A 376 -9.14 27.49 13.84
N GLN A 377 -9.13 27.23 15.15
CA GLN A 377 -7.92 26.86 15.91
C GLN A 377 -7.52 25.39 15.73
N GLY A 378 -8.39 24.57 15.14
CA GLY A 378 -8.13 23.15 14.87
C GLY A 378 -8.94 22.21 15.75
N ILE A 379 -9.23 21.03 15.20
CA ILE A 379 -9.94 19.94 15.84
C ILE A 379 -8.98 18.75 15.99
N ASP A 380 -8.75 18.29 17.22
CA ASP A 380 -7.90 17.11 17.45
C ASP A 380 -8.64 15.82 17.01
N PRO A 381 -8.03 14.98 16.15
CA PRO A 381 -8.68 13.77 15.67
C PRO A 381 -8.98 12.75 16.76
N LYS A 382 -8.17 12.68 17.82
CA LYS A 382 -8.31 11.66 18.86
C LYS A 382 -9.41 12.04 19.84
N GLU A 383 -9.48 13.29 20.23
CA GLU A 383 -10.57 13.81 21.06
C GLU A 383 -11.93 13.68 20.36
N LEU A 384 -11.99 14.02 19.06
CA LEU A 384 -13.23 13.90 18.29
C LEU A 384 -13.65 12.43 18.10
N GLU A 385 -12.71 11.52 17.86
CA GLU A 385 -12.97 10.07 17.78
C GLU A 385 -13.57 9.53 19.08
N ASN A 386 -12.97 9.90 20.22
CA ASN A 386 -13.44 9.48 21.53
C ASN A 386 -14.87 10.00 21.78
N TYR A 387 -15.11 11.30 21.52
CA TYR A 387 -16.43 11.91 21.67
C TYR A 387 -17.49 11.23 20.79
N LYS A 388 -17.18 10.98 19.51
CA LYS A 388 -18.10 10.29 18.59
C LYS A 388 -18.38 8.86 19.04
N THR A 389 -17.39 8.17 19.58
CA THR A 389 -17.55 6.79 20.07
C THR A 389 -18.46 6.74 21.30
N GLU A 390 -18.37 7.73 22.19
CA GLU A 390 -19.17 7.83 23.41
C GLU A 390 -20.61 8.32 23.15
N ASN A 391 -20.77 9.31 22.27
CA ASN A 391 -22.06 10.00 22.05
C ASN A 391 -22.80 9.54 20.79
N GLY A 392 -22.13 8.82 19.88
CA GLY A 392 -22.69 8.37 18.60
C GLY A 392 -22.85 9.47 17.55
N THR A 393 -22.43 10.70 17.83
CA THR A 393 -22.51 11.89 16.96
C THR A 393 -21.30 12.79 17.19
N ILE A 394 -20.99 13.66 16.24
CA ILE A 394 -20.00 14.74 16.41
C ILE A 394 -20.63 16.04 16.93
N VAL A 395 -21.96 16.16 16.87
CA VAL A 395 -22.68 17.36 17.30
C VAL A 395 -22.55 17.53 18.81
N GLY A 396 -22.24 18.75 19.25
CA GLY A 396 -22.02 19.08 20.66
C GLY A 396 -20.58 18.83 21.16
N PHE A 397 -19.65 18.45 20.28
CA PHE A 397 -18.24 18.30 20.63
C PHE A 397 -17.69 19.59 21.30
N PRO A 398 -17.19 19.56 22.55
CA PRO A 398 -16.80 20.77 23.28
C PRO A 398 -15.69 21.59 22.61
N GLY A 399 -14.81 20.93 21.84
CA GLY A 399 -13.70 21.55 21.13
C GLY A 399 -14.07 22.19 19.79
N ALA A 400 -15.34 22.29 19.42
CA ALA A 400 -15.77 22.96 18.20
C ALA A 400 -17.19 23.55 18.33
N LYS A 401 -17.52 24.52 17.48
CA LYS A 401 -18.88 25.08 17.43
C LYS A 401 -19.68 24.37 16.35
N ALA A 402 -20.97 24.17 16.58
CA ALA A 402 -21.88 23.76 15.52
C ALA A 402 -21.88 24.80 14.40
N TYR A 403 -21.90 24.34 13.15
CA TYR A 403 -21.90 25.17 11.97
C TYR A 403 -23.26 25.07 11.27
N GLU A 404 -23.92 26.20 11.03
CA GLU A 404 -25.24 26.28 10.41
C GLU A 404 -25.28 27.32 9.28
N PRO A 405 -25.85 27.00 8.10
CA PRO A 405 -26.42 25.70 7.72
C PRO A 405 -25.36 24.60 7.64
N LYS A 406 -25.65 23.41 8.16
CA LYS A 406 -24.66 22.32 8.22
C LYS A 406 -23.97 22.02 6.89
N ASP A 407 -24.71 22.08 5.78
CA ASP A 407 -24.21 21.70 4.46
C ASP A 407 -23.28 22.76 3.87
N ASP A 408 -23.27 23.98 4.43
CA ASP A 408 -22.44 25.06 3.92
C ASP A 408 -20.99 25.01 4.40
N LEU A 409 -20.65 24.11 5.35
CA LEU A 409 -19.29 23.96 5.87
C LEU A 409 -18.28 23.63 4.75
N MET A 410 -18.68 22.88 3.72
CA MET A 410 -17.79 22.57 2.58
C MET A 410 -17.38 23.80 1.75
N PHE A 411 -18.06 24.94 1.90
CA PHE A 411 -17.74 26.20 1.20
C PHE A 411 -16.93 27.16 2.07
N GLU A 412 -16.60 26.79 3.30
CA GLU A 412 -15.72 27.60 4.14
C GLU A 412 -14.30 27.64 3.60
N GLU A 413 -13.60 28.73 3.90
CA GLU A 413 -12.24 28.94 3.42
C GLU A 413 -11.28 27.95 4.08
N CYS A 414 -10.64 27.12 3.26
CA CYS A 414 -9.63 26.15 3.67
C CYS A 414 -8.67 25.87 2.51
N ASP A 415 -7.51 25.27 2.77
CA ASP A 415 -6.59 24.88 1.69
C ASP A 415 -7.07 23.61 0.97
N ILE A 416 -7.54 22.64 1.74
CA ILE A 416 -7.86 21.29 1.26
C ILE A 416 -9.28 20.88 1.69
N PHE A 417 -10.11 20.48 0.73
CA PHE A 417 -11.40 19.84 1.00
C PHE A 417 -11.34 18.33 0.70
N ILE A 418 -11.85 17.52 1.64
CA ILE A 418 -11.78 16.06 1.57
C ILE A 418 -13.19 15.47 1.65
N PRO A 419 -13.85 15.21 0.51
CA PRO A 419 -15.08 14.44 0.48
C PRO A 419 -14.80 12.96 0.75
N ALA A 420 -15.27 12.44 1.89
CA ALA A 420 -15.03 11.07 2.36
C ALA A 420 -16.34 10.35 2.79
N ALA A 421 -17.50 10.83 2.33
CA ALA A 421 -18.82 10.28 2.66
C ALA A 421 -19.47 9.52 1.50
N VAL A 422 -20.17 10.23 0.61
CA VAL A 422 -20.97 9.68 -0.49
C VAL A 422 -20.51 10.21 -1.84
N GLU A 423 -21.03 9.64 -2.92
CA GLU A 423 -20.86 10.14 -4.28
C GLU A 423 -21.65 11.43 -4.56
N LYS A 424 -21.28 12.15 -5.63
CA LYS A 424 -22.00 13.33 -6.17
C LYS A 424 -22.28 14.43 -5.15
N VAL A 425 -21.28 14.74 -4.32
CA VAL A 425 -21.27 15.84 -3.34
C VAL A 425 -21.04 17.18 -4.03
N LEU A 426 -20.11 17.22 -4.98
CA LEU A 426 -19.79 18.41 -5.77
C LEU A 426 -20.51 18.34 -7.12
N THR A 427 -21.41 19.28 -7.33
CA THR A 427 -22.33 19.37 -8.47
C THR A 427 -22.24 20.73 -9.14
N ALA A 428 -22.87 20.91 -10.30
CA ALA A 428 -22.78 22.18 -11.03
C ALA A 428 -23.36 23.35 -10.22
N SER A 429 -24.40 23.09 -9.41
CA SER A 429 -25.01 24.13 -8.58
C SER A 429 -24.16 24.62 -7.41
N ASN A 430 -23.15 23.85 -6.97
CA ASN A 430 -22.38 24.17 -5.77
C ASN A 430 -20.87 24.37 -6.00
N ALA A 431 -20.33 23.90 -7.13
CA ALA A 431 -18.92 24.02 -7.49
C ALA A 431 -18.39 25.47 -7.48
N ASP A 432 -19.23 26.43 -7.87
CA ASP A 432 -18.89 27.86 -7.87
C ASP A 432 -18.64 28.42 -6.46
N ARG A 433 -19.25 27.83 -5.43
CA ARG A 433 -19.13 28.27 -4.03
C ARG A 433 -17.91 27.69 -3.33
N VAL A 434 -17.28 26.66 -3.89
CA VAL A 434 -16.08 26.02 -3.30
C VAL A 434 -14.91 27.01 -3.30
N LYS A 435 -14.29 27.21 -2.13
CA LYS A 435 -13.17 28.16 -1.94
C LYS A 435 -11.80 27.49 -1.80
N CYS A 436 -11.75 26.18 -1.60
CA CYS A 436 -10.50 25.46 -1.40
C CYS A 436 -9.60 25.45 -2.64
N LYS A 437 -8.31 25.15 -2.44
CA LYS A 437 -7.31 25.04 -3.52
C LYS A 437 -7.10 23.62 -4.00
N ILE A 438 -7.33 22.64 -3.12
CA ILE A 438 -7.14 21.22 -3.41
C ILE A 438 -8.41 20.46 -3.00
N ILE A 439 -8.92 19.62 -3.90
CA ILE A 439 -9.97 18.65 -3.60
C ILE A 439 -9.34 17.26 -3.64
N ALA A 440 -9.41 16.55 -2.51
CA ALA A 440 -8.87 15.20 -2.36
C ALA A 440 -10.00 14.18 -2.26
N GLU A 441 -10.30 13.50 -3.37
CA GLU A 441 -11.48 12.63 -3.50
C GLU A 441 -11.35 11.30 -2.75
N ALA A 442 -11.50 11.34 -1.44
CA ALA A 442 -11.39 10.16 -0.58
C ALA A 442 -12.58 9.19 -0.76
N ALA A 443 -13.78 9.71 -1.09
CA ALA A 443 -14.95 8.94 -1.52
C ALA A 443 -14.84 8.53 -3.00
N ASN A 444 -15.73 7.63 -3.46
CA ASN A 444 -15.81 7.25 -4.87
C ASN A 444 -16.81 8.17 -5.59
N GLY A 445 -16.38 8.79 -6.69
CA GLY A 445 -17.18 9.70 -7.50
C GLY A 445 -17.84 10.88 -6.75
N PRO A 446 -17.16 11.59 -5.83
CA PRO A 446 -17.77 12.71 -5.12
C PRO A 446 -18.03 13.92 -6.03
N THR A 447 -17.34 14.04 -7.17
CA THR A 447 -17.45 15.18 -8.09
C THR A 447 -18.11 14.75 -9.41
N THR A 448 -19.14 15.48 -9.82
CA THR A 448 -19.79 15.28 -11.12
C THR A 448 -18.96 15.89 -12.27
N PRO A 449 -19.12 15.45 -13.53
CA PRO A 449 -18.36 15.99 -14.67
C PRO A 449 -18.60 17.48 -14.89
N ALA A 450 -19.83 17.95 -14.64
CA ALA A 450 -20.17 19.37 -14.70
C ALA A 450 -19.42 20.18 -13.64
N ALA A 451 -19.34 19.67 -12.40
CA ALA A 451 -18.56 20.30 -11.34
C ALA A 451 -17.05 20.27 -11.63
N ASP A 452 -16.54 19.15 -12.15
CA ASP A 452 -15.13 18.97 -12.50
C ASP A 452 -14.64 20.08 -13.45
N LYS A 453 -15.45 20.40 -14.47
CA LYS A 453 -15.19 21.51 -15.41
C LYS A 453 -15.12 22.88 -14.72
N ILE A 454 -16.11 23.21 -13.89
CA ILE A 454 -16.18 24.49 -13.15
C ILE A 454 -14.98 24.64 -12.20
N LEU A 455 -14.61 23.57 -11.51
CA LEU A 455 -13.51 23.56 -10.55
C LEU A 455 -12.14 23.68 -11.24
N LEU A 456 -11.95 23.04 -12.40
CA LEU A 456 -10.76 23.19 -13.23
C LEU A 456 -10.62 24.63 -13.76
N ASP A 457 -11.71 25.24 -14.23
CA ASP A 457 -11.73 26.63 -14.70
C ASP A 457 -11.37 27.62 -13.56
N LYS A 458 -11.65 27.25 -12.31
CA LYS A 458 -11.27 28.00 -11.10
C LYS A 458 -9.83 27.74 -10.61
N ASN A 459 -9.05 26.96 -11.35
CA ASN A 459 -7.70 26.51 -10.97
C ASN A 459 -7.67 25.77 -9.61
N ILE A 460 -8.64 24.90 -9.36
CA ILE A 460 -8.65 24.01 -8.19
C ILE A 460 -8.04 22.66 -8.60
N LEU A 461 -7.07 22.20 -7.82
CA LEU A 461 -6.43 20.91 -8.06
C LEU A 461 -7.32 19.77 -7.54
N ILE A 462 -7.86 18.95 -8.45
CA ILE A 462 -8.63 17.76 -8.10
C ILE A 462 -7.71 16.54 -8.17
N ILE A 463 -7.50 15.90 -7.02
CA ILE A 463 -6.79 14.62 -6.97
C ILE A 463 -7.83 13.50 -7.05
N PRO A 464 -7.88 12.73 -8.15
CA PRO A 464 -9.03 11.89 -8.49
C PRO A 464 -9.12 10.63 -7.61
N ASP A 465 -10.37 10.21 -7.38
CA ASP A 465 -10.75 9.03 -6.61
C ASP A 465 -10.09 7.71 -7.06
N LEU A 466 -9.90 7.53 -8.38
CA LEU A 466 -9.18 6.40 -8.97
C LEU A 466 -7.78 6.19 -8.42
N TYR A 467 -7.15 7.26 -7.95
CA TYR A 467 -5.80 7.25 -7.42
C TYR A 467 -5.80 7.35 -5.90
N ILE A 468 -6.38 8.43 -5.35
CA ILE A 468 -6.11 8.85 -3.97
C ILE A 468 -6.65 7.87 -2.91
N ASN A 469 -7.78 7.21 -3.17
CA ASN A 469 -8.37 6.25 -2.23
C ASN A 469 -7.96 4.79 -2.52
N ALA A 470 -7.05 4.57 -3.48
CA ALA A 470 -6.60 3.24 -3.88
C ALA A 470 -5.78 2.51 -2.79
N GLY A 471 -5.30 3.22 -1.76
CA GLY A 471 -4.59 2.58 -0.65
C GLY A 471 -5.35 1.45 0.04
N GLY A 472 -6.69 1.53 0.06
CA GLY A 472 -7.53 0.44 0.56
C GLY A 472 -7.42 -0.85 -0.26
N VAL A 473 -7.36 -0.74 -1.60
CA VAL A 473 -7.22 -1.92 -2.47
C VAL A 473 -5.79 -2.44 -2.50
N THR A 474 -4.79 -1.56 -2.44
CA THR A 474 -3.36 -1.93 -2.35
C THR A 474 -3.09 -2.76 -1.11
N VAL A 475 -3.57 -2.35 0.07
CA VAL A 475 -3.35 -3.15 1.29
C VAL A 475 -4.25 -4.39 1.34
N SER A 476 -5.44 -4.37 0.72
CA SER A 476 -6.21 -5.59 0.48
C SER A 476 -5.45 -6.59 -0.39
N TYR A 477 -4.67 -6.13 -1.38
CA TYR A 477 -3.82 -7.01 -2.19
C TYR A 477 -2.72 -7.65 -1.35
N PHE A 478 -2.07 -6.89 -0.46
CA PHE A 478 -1.09 -7.45 0.48
C PHE A 478 -1.72 -8.46 1.44
N GLU A 479 -2.94 -8.22 1.92
CA GLU A 479 -3.68 -9.19 2.74
C GLU A 479 -3.94 -10.49 1.98
N TRP A 480 -4.40 -10.37 0.72
CA TRP A 480 -4.64 -11.52 -0.14
C TRP A 480 -3.35 -12.32 -0.37
N LEU A 481 -2.24 -11.65 -0.70
CA LEU A 481 -0.93 -12.29 -0.83
C LEU A 481 -0.47 -12.96 0.46
N LYS A 482 -0.67 -12.33 1.62
CA LYS A 482 -0.36 -12.92 2.93
C LYS A 482 -1.12 -14.23 3.13
N ASN A 483 -2.40 -14.26 2.76
CA ASN A 483 -3.22 -15.46 2.89
C ASN A 483 -2.82 -16.56 1.90
N LEU A 484 -2.34 -16.22 0.71
CA LEU A 484 -1.81 -17.20 -0.25
C LEU A 484 -0.44 -17.76 0.16
N ASN A 485 0.38 -16.95 0.82
CA ASN A 485 1.72 -17.37 1.25
C ASN A 485 1.72 -18.20 2.54
N HIS A 486 0.63 -18.18 3.31
CA HIS A 486 0.48 -18.91 4.59
C HIS A 486 1.54 -18.59 5.66
N VAL A 487 2.29 -17.50 5.49
CA VAL A 487 3.41 -17.10 6.36
C VAL A 487 3.35 -15.59 6.63
N SER A 488 3.58 -15.20 7.88
CA SER A 488 3.78 -13.80 8.25
C SER A 488 5.09 -13.27 7.67
N TYR A 489 5.05 -12.10 7.03
CA TYR A 489 6.25 -11.46 6.46
C TYR A 489 7.39 -11.33 7.50
N GLY A 490 8.61 -11.66 7.06
CA GLY A 490 9.83 -11.62 7.87
C GLY A 490 10.03 -12.79 8.82
N ARG A 491 9.00 -13.60 9.13
CA ARG A 491 9.09 -14.69 10.12
C ARG A 491 10.20 -15.71 9.82
N LEU A 492 10.45 -16.01 8.55
CA LEU A 492 11.47 -16.98 8.14
C LEU A 492 12.89 -16.39 8.10
N THR A 493 13.03 -15.07 7.97
CA THR A 493 14.31 -14.42 7.66
C THR A 493 14.84 -13.54 8.79
N PHE A 494 14.02 -13.12 9.77
CA PHE A 494 14.42 -12.13 10.79
C PHE A 494 15.76 -12.40 11.47
N LYS A 495 15.99 -13.64 11.93
CA LYS A 495 17.24 -14.01 12.60
C LYS A 495 18.42 -13.97 11.63
N TYR A 496 18.24 -14.55 10.44
CA TYR A 496 19.28 -14.61 9.42
C TYR A 496 19.67 -13.23 8.91
N GLU A 497 18.71 -12.36 8.62
CA GLU A 497 18.98 -10.98 8.17
C GLU A 497 19.66 -10.17 9.28
N ARG A 498 19.21 -10.31 10.53
CA ARG A 498 19.88 -9.67 11.67
C ARG A 498 21.33 -10.11 11.77
N GLU A 499 21.58 -11.41 11.82
CA GLU A 499 22.94 -11.95 11.92
C GLU A 499 23.77 -11.55 10.70
N SER A 500 23.23 -11.65 9.49
CA SER A 500 23.91 -11.24 8.26
C SER A 500 24.31 -9.76 8.29
N ASN A 501 23.41 -8.87 8.73
CA ASN A 501 23.71 -7.45 8.89
C ASN A 501 24.80 -7.21 9.94
N TYR A 502 24.77 -7.91 11.08
CA TYR A 502 25.86 -7.80 12.08
C TYR A 502 27.20 -8.36 11.58
N HIS A 503 27.19 -9.42 10.77
CA HIS A 503 28.41 -9.93 10.11
C HIS A 503 28.93 -8.96 9.05
N LEU A 504 28.04 -8.29 8.30
CA LEU A 504 28.44 -7.23 7.36
C LEU A 504 29.10 -6.05 8.10
N LEU A 505 28.61 -5.69 9.29
CA LEU A 505 29.16 -4.62 10.11
C LEU A 505 30.46 -5.02 10.84
N GLY A 506 30.55 -6.26 11.35
CA GLY A 506 31.76 -6.84 11.96
C GLY A 506 31.67 -7.20 13.44
N GLU A 507 30.48 -7.51 13.99
CA GLU A 507 30.37 -7.97 15.38
C GLU A 507 30.76 -9.46 15.53
N THR A 508 32.00 -9.73 15.96
CA THR A 508 32.39 -11.04 16.49
C THR A 508 31.93 -11.19 17.94
N LEU A 509 31.21 -12.26 18.26
CA LEU A 509 30.82 -12.60 19.63
C LEU A 509 32.07 -12.95 20.47
N VAL A 510 32.43 -12.11 21.45
CA VAL A 510 33.52 -12.36 22.40
C VAL A 510 32.93 -12.72 23.76
N ILE A 511 33.11 -13.97 24.21
CA ILE A 511 32.73 -14.40 25.57
C ILE A 511 34.00 -14.37 26.44
N SER A 512 34.00 -13.55 27.48
CA SER A 512 35.18 -13.30 28.32
C SER A 512 35.49 -14.43 29.31
N THR A 513 34.48 -15.10 29.87
CA THR A 513 34.69 -16.23 30.80
C THR A 513 33.47 -17.16 30.76
N LEU A 514 33.72 -18.46 30.60
CA LEU A 514 32.70 -19.50 30.64
C LEU A 514 33.09 -20.55 31.68
N VAL A 515 32.26 -20.72 32.71
CA VAL A 515 32.46 -21.70 33.79
C VAL A 515 31.34 -22.72 33.72
N ILE A 516 31.69 -24.00 33.53
CA ILE A 516 30.73 -25.11 33.47
C ILE A 516 31.26 -26.24 34.35
N SER A 517 30.42 -26.79 35.23
CA SER A 517 30.81 -27.87 36.15
C SER A 517 31.05 -29.20 35.42
N THR A 518 30.12 -29.62 34.56
CA THR A 518 30.23 -30.88 33.81
C THR A 518 29.70 -30.69 32.39
N LEU A 519 30.47 -31.06 31.37
CA LEU A 519 30.06 -30.99 29.97
C LEU A 519 30.29 -32.35 29.28
N VAL A 520 29.21 -32.95 28.77
CA VAL A 520 29.23 -34.22 28.03
C VAL A 520 28.61 -33.99 26.66
N ILE A 521 29.39 -34.17 25.59
CA ILE A 521 28.93 -33.96 24.21
C ILE A 521 29.43 -35.12 23.35
N SER A 522 28.55 -35.68 22.53
CA SER A 522 28.92 -36.79 21.61
C SER A 522 29.76 -36.32 20.43
N THR A 523 29.48 -35.16 19.85
CA THR A 523 30.27 -34.57 18.74
C THR A 523 30.18 -33.05 18.75
N LEU A 524 31.32 -32.35 18.61
CA LEU A 524 31.39 -30.89 18.54
C LEU A 524 32.27 -30.45 17.36
N VAL A 525 31.72 -29.65 16.45
CA VAL A 525 32.40 -29.12 15.27
C VAL A 525 32.27 -27.60 15.23
N ILE A 526 33.40 -26.88 15.35
CA ILE A 526 33.47 -25.42 15.28
C ILE A 526 34.69 -25.04 14.43
N SER A 527 34.53 -24.07 13.54
CA SER A 527 35.59 -23.62 12.63
C SER A 527 36.67 -22.79 13.32
N THR A 528 36.32 -21.91 14.26
CA THR A 528 37.27 -21.14 15.07
C THR A 528 36.64 -20.82 16.43
N LEU A 529 37.39 -21.02 17.51
CA LEU A 529 36.95 -20.72 18.88
C LEU A 529 38.04 -19.95 19.63
N VAL A 530 37.69 -18.77 20.15
CA VAL A 530 38.58 -17.92 20.96
C VAL A 530 37.93 -17.70 22.32
N ILE A 531 38.55 -18.22 23.37
CA ILE A 531 38.11 -18.05 24.76
C ILE A 531 39.31 -17.60 25.58
N SER A 532 39.19 -16.51 26.33
CA SER A 532 40.30 -15.98 27.15
C SER A 532 40.65 -16.90 28.32
N THR A 533 39.65 -17.48 28.99
CA THR A 533 39.84 -18.43 30.09
C THR A 533 38.70 -19.44 30.11
N LEU A 534 39.05 -20.73 30.10
CA LEU A 534 38.09 -21.84 30.18
C LEU A 534 38.41 -22.73 31.38
N VAL A 535 37.44 -22.89 32.28
CA VAL A 535 37.55 -23.74 33.48
C VAL A 535 36.43 -24.78 33.45
N ILE A 536 36.79 -26.06 33.41
CA ILE A 536 35.85 -27.18 33.39
C ILE A 536 36.30 -28.23 34.40
N SER A 537 35.41 -28.72 35.26
CA SER A 537 35.78 -29.80 36.20
C SER A 537 35.90 -31.14 35.48
N THR A 538 34.89 -31.53 34.69
CA THR A 538 34.92 -32.79 33.93
C THR A 538 34.48 -32.59 32.49
N LEU A 539 35.34 -32.97 31.53
CA LEU A 539 35.06 -32.91 30.08
C LEU A 539 35.15 -34.30 29.44
N VAL A 540 34.05 -34.76 28.86
CA VAL A 540 33.98 -36.03 28.12
C VAL A 540 33.48 -35.77 26.70
N ILE A 541 34.32 -36.07 25.70
CA ILE A 541 34.00 -35.88 24.28
C ILE A 541 34.40 -37.11 23.48
N SER A 542 33.48 -37.66 22.69
CA SER A 542 33.76 -38.82 21.83
C SER A 542 34.57 -38.41 20.59
N THR A 543 34.24 -37.29 19.94
CA THR A 543 34.99 -36.78 18.78
C THR A 543 35.05 -35.26 18.77
N LEU A 544 36.27 -34.71 18.72
CA LEU A 544 36.53 -33.26 18.70
C LEU A 544 37.33 -32.86 17.45
N VAL A 545 36.78 -31.96 16.63
CA VAL A 545 37.43 -31.43 15.41
C VAL A 545 37.40 -29.91 15.45
N ILE A 546 38.57 -29.30 15.63
CA ILE A 546 38.76 -27.84 15.63
C ILE A 546 40.02 -27.50 14.83
N PRO A 547 39.90 -26.87 13.64
CA PRO A 547 41.06 -26.52 12.82
C PRO A 547 41.99 -25.51 13.47
N THR A 548 41.43 -24.54 14.22
CA THR A 548 42.18 -23.48 14.92
C THR A 548 41.58 -23.21 16.29
N LEU A 549 42.36 -23.48 17.35
CA LEU A 549 41.98 -23.26 18.75
C LEU A 549 42.98 -22.32 19.43
N VAL A 550 42.47 -21.22 20.01
CA VAL A 550 43.29 -20.25 20.77
C VAL A 550 42.69 -20.08 22.16
N ILE A 551 43.36 -20.65 23.17
CA ILE A 551 42.99 -20.53 24.58
C ILE A 551 44.26 -20.17 25.36
N PRO A 552 44.38 -18.91 25.84
CA PRO A 552 45.53 -18.49 26.62
C PRO A 552 45.69 -19.25 27.95
N THR A 553 44.57 -19.63 28.59
CA THR A 553 44.58 -20.37 29.86
C THR A 553 43.47 -21.42 29.89
N LEU A 554 43.89 -22.69 29.98
CA LEU A 554 42.98 -23.85 30.06
C LEU A 554 43.24 -24.63 31.36
N VAL A 555 42.19 -24.77 32.19
CA VAL A 555 42.24 -25.56 33.44
C VAL A 555 41.16 -26.63 33.38
N ILE A 556 41.57 -27.90 33.39
CA ILE A 556 40.66 -29.05 33.36
C ILE A 556 41.02 -30.03 34.46
N SER A 557 40.05 -30.42 35.30
CA SER A 557 40.33 -31.40 36.36
C SER A 557 40.43 -32.82 35.81
N THR A 558 39.49 -33.23 34.95
CA THR A 558 39.48 -34.56 34.30
C THR A 558 39.14 -34.43 32.81
N LEU A 559 40.01 -34.94 31.93
CA LEU A 559 39.84 -34.92 30.48
C LEU A 559 39.81 -36.33 29.88
N VAL A 560 38.71 -36.71 29.22
CA VAL A 560 38.57 -37.98 28.48
C VAL A 560 38.16 -37.69 27.04
N ILE A 561 39.03 -38.05 26.08
CA ILE A 561 38.77 -37.87 24.64
C ILE A 561 39.00 -39.19 23.90
N SER A 562 38.00 -39.64 23.14
CA SER A 562 38.12 -40.86 22.33
C SER A 562 38.86 -40.63 21.01
N THR A 563 38.63 -39.50 20.32
CA THR A 563 39.36 -39.13 19.09
C THR A 563 39.57 -37.62 19.00
N LEU A 564 40.83 -37.20 18.80
CA LEU A 564 41.24 -35.78 18.74
C LEU A 564 41.93 -35.46 17.40
N VAL A 565 41.44 -34.44 16.67
CA VAL A 565 42.06 -33.94 15.42
C VAL A 565 42.23 -32.42 15.51
N ILE A 566 43.48 -31.95 15.48
CA ILE A 566 43.86 -30.52 15.56
C ILE A 566 44.86 -30.21 14.46
N THR A 567 44.66 -29.12 13.73
CA THR A 567 45.54 -28.70 12.62
C THR A 567 46.51 -27.58 13.04
N THR A 568 46.09 -26.65 13.91
CA THR A 568 46.95 -25.59 14.48
C THR A 568 46.60 -25.32 15.95
N HIS A 569 47.60 -25.17 16.82
CA HIS A 569 47.40 -25.10 18.28
C HIS A 569 48.33 -24.08 18.96
N VAL A 570 47.77 -23.20 19.81
CA VAL A 570 48.53 -22.26 20.66
C VAL A 570 47.90 -22.23 22.05
N ILE A 571 48.52 -22.94 23.00
CA ILE A 571 48.17 -22.91 24.43
C ILE A 571 49.43 -22.55 25.23
N PRO A 572 49.53 -21.32 25.76
CA PRO A 572 50.68 -20.90 26.55
C PRO A 572 50.75 -21.57 27.94
N THR A 573 49.60 -21.94 28.51
CA THR A 573 49.52 -22.52 29.87
C THR A 573 48.44 -23.60 29.93
N LEU A 574 48.86 -24.84 30.25
CA LEU A 574 47.97 -26.00 30.36
C LEU A 574 48.15 -26.66 31.73
N VAL A 575 47.06 -26.80 32.50
CA VAL A 575 47.05 -27.54 33.78
C VAL A 575 45.99 -28.63 33.69
N VAL A 576 46.42 -29.89 33.75
CA VAL A 576 45.57 -31.08 33.69
C VAL A 576 45.94 -32.02 34.83
N SER A 577 44.98 -32.37 35.68
CA SER A 577 45.21 -33.28 36.82
C SER A 577 45.09 -34.76 36.45
N THR A 578 44.29 -35.14 35.45
CA THR A 578 44.19 -36.53 34.97
C THR A 578 43.85 -36.56 33.48
N LEU A 579 44.65 -37.29 32.68
CA LEU A 579 44.55 -37.34 31.21
C LEU A 579 44.41 -38.78 30.70
N VAL A 580 43.35 -39.07 29.93
CA VAL A 580 43.17 -40.34 29.21
C VAL A 580 42.84 -40.06 27.74
N ILE A 581 43.69 -40.54 26.81
CA ILE A 581 43.52 -40.39 25.36
C ILE A 581 43.48 -41.77 24.72
N SER A 582 42.43 -42.08 23.98
CA SER A 582 42.24 -43.39 23.35
C SER A 582 42.94 -43.51 21.99
N THR A 583 42.95 -42.45 21.18
CA THR A 583 43.58 -42.46 19.85
C THR A 583 44.05 -41.06 19.47
N LEU A 584 45.34 -40.92 19.11
CA LEU A 584 45.99 -39.65 18.76
C LEU A 584 46.54 -39.72 17.34
N VAL A 585 46.07 -38.84 16.45
CA VAL A 585 46.57 -38.74 15.06
C VAL A 585 47.44 -37.48 14.95
N ARG A 586 48.74 -37.66 14.67
CA ARG A 586 49.72 -36.56 14.46
C ARG A 586 50.24 -36.56 13.02
N PRO A 587 50.54 -35.39 12.41
CA PRO A 587 51.41 -35.32 11.23
C PRO A 587 52.87 -35.59 11.64
N VAL A 588 53.62 -36.29 10.79
CA VAL A 588 55.00 -36.75 11.04
C VAL A 588 56.02 -35.61 10.86
N ASP A 589 56.70 -35.29 11.96
CA ASP A 589 58.05 -34.79 12.23
C ASP A 589 58.72 -33.66 11.42
N SER A 590 58.83 -32.47 12.03
CA SER A 590 60.14 -31.88 12.45
C SER A 590 59.99 -30.43 12.98
N VAL A 591 59.52 -30.31 14.22
CA VAL A 591 59.83 -29.13 15.05
C VAL A 591 61.16 -29.45 15.75
N GLN A 592 62.09 -28.48 15.81
CA GLN A 592 63.28 -28.43 16.70
C GLN A 592 64.69 -28.58 16.10
N LYS A 593 64.90 -28.89 14.80
CA LYS A 593 66.25 -28.84 14.21
C LYS A 593 66.48 -27.58 13.37
N SER A 594 67.12 -26.58 14.00
CA SER A 594 67.77 -25.39 13.42
C SER A 594 67.14 -24.02 13.70
N LEU A 595 66.48 -23.86 14.85
CA LEU A 595 66.28 -22.55 15.48
C LEU A 595 67.58 -21.88 15.97
N GLU A 596 68.77 -22.44 15.69
CA GLU A 596 70.04 -21.97 16.29
C GLU A 596 71.20 -21.84 15.31
N LYS A 597 70.97 -21.77 13.99
CA LYS A 597 72.04 -21.38 13.05
C LYS A 597 71.90 -19.93 12.63
N CYS A 598 72.51 -19.11 13.46
CA CYS A 598 73.32 -17.96 13.08
C CYS A 598 72.55 -16.76 12.49
N PHE A 599 72.41 -15.71 13.30
CA PHE A 599 72.48 -14.35 12.79
C PHE A 599 73.53 -14.27 11.67
N MET A 600 73.17 -13.76 10.49
CA MET A 600 74.03 -12.99 9.59
C MET A 600 73.17 -12.24 8.55
N PHE A 601 73.50 -10.96 8.37
CA PHE A 601 73.01 -10.00 7.37
C PHE A 601 73.37 -10.42 5.93
N VAL A 602 72.48 -10.21 4.94
CA VAL A 602 72.85 -10.04 3.50
C VAL A 602 71.74 -9.25 2.76
N ASP A 603 72.00 -7.98 2.42
CA ASP A 603 72.21 -7.33 1.10
C ASP A 603 70.94 -7.06 0.23
N PRO A 604 70.50 -5.79 0.05
CA PRO A 604 69.36 -5.41 -0.80
C PRO A 604 69.54 -5.56 -2.32
N ASN A 605 70.67 -6.05 -2.83
CA ASN A 605 70.99 -6.06 -4.26
C ASN A 605 70.96 -7.44 -4.95
N ASP A 606 70.20 -8.41 -4.44
CA ASP A 606 70.06 -9.73 -5.10
C ASP A 606 69.15 -9.64 -6.36
N PRO A 607 69.68 -9.88 -7.58
CA PRO A 607 68.92 -9.75 -8.83
C PRO A 607 67.86 -10.84 -9.06
N ASP A 608 67.87 -11.96 -8.32
CA ASP A 608 66.94 -13.06 -8.54
C ASP A 608 65.56 -12.86 -7.88
N PHE A 609 65.44 -11.90 -6.95
CA PHE A 609 64.16 -11.55 -6.32
C PHE A 609 63.20 -10.79 -7.27
N LEU A 610 63.75 -10.02 -8.22
CA LEU A 610 62.98 -9.26 -9.21
C LEU A 610 62.42 -10.14 -10.33
N LYS A 611 63.00 -11.32 -10.56
CA LYS A 611 62.54 -12.27 -11.58
C LYS A 611 61.33 -13.09 -11.13
N ALA A 612 61.16 -13.28 -9.82
CA ALA A 612 60.04 -14.02 -9.23
C ALA A 612 58.70 -13.24 -9.21
N ILE A 613 58.73 -11.91 -9.39
CA ILE A 613 57.53 -11.06 -9.35
C ILE A 613 56.84 -10.92 -10.72
N LEU A 614 57.54 -11.21 -11.82
CA LEU A 614 57.05 -10.93 -13.18
C LEU A 614 56.44 -12.13 -13.94
N GLU A 615 56.41 -13.34 -13.36
CA GLU A 615 55.94 -14.56 -14.04
C GLU A 615 54.90 -15.38 -13.25
N ARG A 616 53.79 -14.77 -12.79
CA ARG A 616 52.64 -15.55 -12.27
C ARG A 616 51.28 -15.11 -12.83
N ASP A 617 50.83 -15.93 -13.77
CA ASP A 617 49.48 -16.42 -14.12
C ASP A 617 48.23 -15.66 -13.58
N PRO A 618 47.29 -15.22 -14.45
CA PRO A 618 46.06 -14.51 -14.04
C PRO A 618 44.94 -15.36 -13.41
N ASP A 619 45.05 -16.69 -13.34
CA ASP A 619 43.92 -17.58 -13.00
C ASP A 619 43.88 -18.11 -11.55
N VAL A 620 44.50 -17.42 -10.60
CA VAL A 620 44.40 -17.78 -9.16
C VAL A 620 43.69 -16.70 -8.36
N PHE A 621 42.38 -16.55 -8.57
CA PHE A 621 41.51 -15.84 -7.64
C PHE A 621 40.66 -16.85 -6.85
N PRO A 622 40.94 -17.11 -5.56
CA PRO A 622 39.88 -17.54 -4.67
C PRO A 622 38.98 -16.32 -4.43
N TYR A 623 37.66 -16.49 -4.56
CA TYR A 623 36.68 -15.47 -4.20
C TYR A 623 37.08 -14.77 -2.90
N PRO A 624 37.15 -13.42 -2.85
CA PRO A 624 37.47 -12.74 -1.60
C PRO A 624 36.40 -13.14 -0.57
N ARG A 625 36.83 -13.64 0.59
CA ARG A 625 35.94 -13.70 1.75
C ARG A 625 35.36 -12.30 1.91
N LEU A 626 34.04 -12.17 1.96
CA LEU A 626 33.40 -10.91 2.33
C LEU A 626 33.79 -10.62 3.78
N GLU A 627 34.91 -9.94 3.94
CA GLU A 627 35.37 -9.43 5.23
C GLU A 627 34.47 -8.28 5.62
N SER A 628 34.16 -8.18 6.91
CA SER A 628 33.27 -7.13 7.40
C SER A 628 33.86 -5.74 7.15
N VAL A 629 33.01 -4.71 7.14
CA VAL A 629 33.45 -3.32 6.96
C VAL A 629 34.46 -2.93 8.05
N GLN A 630 34.20 -3.32 9.30
CA GLN A 630 35.10 -3.09 10.42
C GLN A 630 36.47 -3.73 10.20
N GLU A 631 36.53 -5.03 9.90
CA GLU A 631 37.80 -5.75 9.68
C GLU A 631 38.58 -5.18 8.49
N SER A 632 37.88 -4.77 7.43
CA SER A 632 38.50 -4.16 6.25
C SER A 632 39.17 -2.83 6.58
N LEU A 633 38.53 -2.00 7.41
CA LEU A 633 39.09 -0.73 7.88
C LEU A 633 40.25 -0.97 8.85
N GLU A 634 40.07 -1.84 9.84
CA GLU A 634 41.10 -2.16 10.83
C GLU A 634 42.36 -2.78 10.17
N ARG A 635 42.20 -3.60 9.13
CA ARG A 635 43.33 -4.11 8.34
C ARG A 635 44.07 -3.00 7.60
N ARG A 636 43.33 -2.08 6.98
CA ARG A 636 43.92 -0.99 6.17
C ARG A 636 44.64 0.05 7.02
N PHE A 637 44.07 0.39 8.18
CA PHE A 637 44.62 1.42 9.07
C PHE A 637 45.57 0.85 10.15
N GLY A 638 45.63 -0.47 10.30
CA GLY A 638 46.56 -1.16 11.19
C GLY A 638 46.41 -0.76 12.66
N ARG A 639 47.46 -1.00 13.47
CA ARG A 639 47.47 -0.70 14.93
C ARG A 639 47.54 0.80 15.27
N VAL A 640 47.59 1.69 14.27
CA VAL A 640 47.80 3.13 14.48
C VAL A 640 46.50 3.84 14.92
N GLY A 641 45.33 3.24 14.65
CA GLY A 641 44.01 3.86 14.88
C GLY A 641 43.14 3.25 15.99
N GLY A 642 43.58 2.18 16.67
CA GLY A 642 42.73 1.45 17.62
C GLY A 642 41.58 0.69 16.96
N ARG A 643 40.64 0.16 17.77
CA ARG A 643 39.43 -0.52 17.27
C ARG A 643 38.50 0.49 16.59
N ILE A 644 37.97 0.16 15.41
CA ILE A 644 37.05 1.02 14.66
C ILE A 644 35.66 0.36 14.70
N PRO A 645 34.85 0.58 15.76
CA PRO A 645 33.53 -0.03 15.87
C PRO A 645 32.58 0.54 14.81
N ILE A 646 32.05 -0.34 13.97
CA ILE A 646 30.99 0.01 13.01
C ILE A 646 29.65 -0.40 13.61
N LEU A 647 28.93 0.57 14.16
CA LEU A 647 27.64 0.35 14.82
C LEU A 647 26.47 0.79 13.93
N PRO A 648 25.33 0.10 14.00
CA PRO A 648 24.11 0.51 13.33
C PRO A 648 23.60 1.84 13.92
N SER A 649 23.13 2.75 13.06
CA SER A 649 22.39 3.94 13.51
C SER A 649 21.05 3.53 14.12
N GLU A 650 20.42 4.41 14.92
CA GLU A 650 19.11 4.11 15.52
C GLU A 650 18.05 3.71 14.47
N ALA A 651 18.03 4.42 13.33
CA ALA A 651 17.11 4.14 12.23
C ALA A 651 17.40 2.79 11.54
N PHE A 652 18.68 2.38 11.45
CA PHE A 652 19.05 1.08 10.89
C PHE A 652 18.84 -0.05 11.91
N GLN A 653 19.06 0.21 13.20
CA GLN A 653 18.82 -0.74 14.28
C GLN A 653 17.35 -1.20 14.32
N GLN A 654 16.40 -0.30 14.04
CA GLN A 654 14.99 -0.64 13.92
C GLN A 654 14.69 -1.58 12.74
N ARG A 655 15.57 -1.62 11.72
CA ARG A 655 15.41 -2.42 10.48
C ARG A 655 16.44 -3.54 10.36
N ILE A 656 17.25 -3.78 11.39
CA ILE A 656 18.39 -4.71 11.31
C ILE A 656 17.94 -6.14 11.03
N SER A 657 16.75 -6.52 11.49
CA SER A 657 16.17 -7.84 11.25
C SER A 657 15.46 -7.95 9.90
N GLY A 658 15.38 -6.88 9.10
CA GLY A 658 14.57 -6.85 7.89
C GLY A 658 13.18 -6.26 8.08
N ALA A 659 12.34 -6.41 7.06
CA ALA A 659 11.00 -5.84 7.02
C ALA A 659 9.95 -6.75 7.68
N SER A 660 9.21 -6.21 8.65
CA SER A 660 8.02 -6.86 9.19
C SER A 660 6.80 -6.66 8.29
N GLU A 661 5.70 -7.37 8.57
CA GLU A 661 4.40 -7.15 7.89
C GLU A 661 3.97 -5.67 7.91
N LYS A 662 4.15 -4.99 9.05
CA LYS A 662 3.82 -3.57 9.19
C LYS A 662 4.69 -2.71 8.27
N ASP A 663 5.98 -3.02 8.18
CA ASP A 663 6.92 -2.28 7.35
C ASP A 663 6.61 -2.46 5.87
N ILE A 664 6.31 -3.69 5.43
CA ILE A 664 5.89 -4.01 4.06
C ILE A 664 4.61 -3.27 3.69
N VAL A 665 3.60 -3.24 4.58
CA VAL A 665 2.35 -2.52 4.31
C VAL A 665 2.62 -1.02 4.16
N HIS A 666 3.42 -0.43 5.05
CA HIS A 666 3.70 1.00 5.00
C HIS A 666 4.54 1.39 3.79
N SER A 667 5.69 0.74 3.57
CA SER A 667 6.59 1.07 2.46
C SER A 667 6.01 0.68 1.11
N GLY A 668 5.31 -0.46 1.03
CA GLY A 668 4.64 -0.90 -0.18
C GLY A 668 3.52 0.04 -0.59
N LEU A 669 2.71 0.51 0.38
CA LEU A 669 1.66 1.49 0.09
C LEU A 669 2.27 2.83 -0.37
N ASP A 670 3.25 3.35 0.34
CA ASP A 670 3.93 4.61 -0.01
C ASP A 670 4.53 4.55 -1.43
N TYR A 671 5.30 3.49 -1.72
CA TYR A 671 5.88 3.24 -3.03
C TYR A 671 4.82 3.18 -4.14
N THR A 672 3.70 2.47 -3.91
CA THR A 672 2.62 2.39 -4.90
C THR A 672 1.98 3.75 -5.15
N MET A 673 1.68 4.52 -4.10
CA MET A 673 1.08 5.85 -4.26
C MET A 673 2.03 6.81 -4.97
N GLU A 674 3.31 6.84 -4.61
CA GLU A 674 4.34 7.68 -5.25
C GLU A 674 4.51 7.32 -6.74
N ARG A 675 4.67 6.03 -7.03
CA ARG A 675 4.84 5.52 -8.41
C ARG A 675 3.64 5.91 -9.28
N SER A 676 2.42 5.75 -8.78
CA SER A 676 1.20 6.07 -9.52
C SER A 676 1.00 7.57 -9.68
N ALA A 677 1.30 8.40 -8.68
CA ALA A 677 1.28 9.87 -8.84
C ALA A 677 2.23 10.30 -9.97
N ARG A 678 3.48 9.83 -9.95
CA ARG A 678 4.44 10.12 -11.02
C ARG A 678 3.99 9.63 -12.39
N ALA A 679 3.28 8.50 -12.45
CA ALA A 679 2.73 7.99 -13.70
C ALA A 679 1.61 8.92 -14.22
N ILE A 680 0.70 9.35 -13.35
CA ILE A 680 -0.37 10.31 -13.69
C ILE A 680 0.21 11.64 -14.15
N SER A 681 1.16 12.24 -13.41
CA SER A 681 1.79 13.52 -13.77
C SER A 681 2.53 13.45 -15.11
N ARG A 682 3.21 12.33 -15.38
CA ARG A 682 3.82 12.08 -16.70
C ARG A 682 2.79 11.98 -17.81
N THR A 683 1.68 11.27 -17.59
CA THR A 683 0.58 11.19 -18.56
C THR A 683 -0.05 12.57 -18.80
N ALA A 684 -0.32 13.34 -17.75
CA ALA A 684 -0.85 14.70 -17.84
C ALA A 684 0.09 15.62 -18.65
N THR A 685 1.40 15.49 -18.45
CA THR A 685 2.41 16.25 -19.21
C THR A 685 2.50 15.79 -20.66
N LYS A 686 2.53 14.47 -20.90
CA LYS A 686 2.62 13.86 -22.24
C LYS A 686 1.49 14.31 -23.16
N TYR A 687 0.28 14.43 -22.62
CA TYR A 687 -0.92 14.79 -23.36
C TYR A 687 -1.37 16.24 -23.18
N ASN A 688 -0.55 17.06 -22.50
CA ASN A 688 -0.84 18.48 -22.23
C ASN A 688 -2.22 18.70 -21.57
N LEU A 689 -2.57 17.87 -20.59
CA LEU A 689 -3.84 17.91 -19.85
C LEU A 689 -3.84 18.94 -18.71
N GLY A 690 -2.71 19.58 -18.43
CA GLY A 690 -2.58 20.53 -17.33
C GLY A 690 -2.92 19.91 -15.97
N MET A 691 -3.96 20.43 -15.32
CA MET A 691 -4.46 19.95 -14.01
C MET A 691 -5.57 18.90 -14.11
N ASP A 692 -5.96 18.46 -15.32
CA ASP A 692 -6.92 17.35 -15.48
C ASP A 692 -6.26 16.00 -15.19
N LEU A 693 -6.01 15.76 -13.90
CA LEU A 693 -5.42 14.53 -13.38
C LEU A 693 -6.38 13.33 -13.50
N ARG A 694 -7.69 13.58 -13.54
CA ARG A 694 -8.71 12.53 -13.69
C ARG A 694 -8.60 11.88 -15.06
N THR A 695 -8.63 12.66 -16.14
CA THR A 695 -8.47 12.13 -17.50
C THR A 695 -7.11 11.44 -17.65
N ALA A 696 -6.04 11.99 -17.06
CA ALA A 696 -4.72 11.36 -17.07
C ALA A 696 -4.70 9.99 -16.36
N ALA A 697 -5.39 9.87 -15.21
CA ALA A 697 -5.52 8.60 -14.50
C ALA A 697 -6.33 7.56 -15.28
N TYR A 698 -7.43 7.96 -15.93
CA TYR A 698 -8.19 7.08 -16.81
C TYR A 698 -7.35 6.63 -18.01
N ALA A 699 -6.67 7.53 -18.72
CA ALA A 699 -5.83 7.18 -19.87
C ALA A 699 -4.75 6.15 -19.49
N ASN A 700 -4.05 6.35 -18.36
CA ASN A 700 -3.06 5.42 -17.84
C ASN A 700 -3.66 4.05 -17.50
N SER A 701 -4.85 4.03 -16.88
CA SER A 701 -5.56 2.80 -16.53
C SER A 701 -6.01 2.03 -17.77
N ILE A 702 -6.56 2.74 -18.76
CA ILE A 702 -7.03 2.19 -20.03
C ILE A 702 -5.86 1.56 -20.79
N GLU A 703 -4.71 2.23 -20.89
CA GLU A 703 -3.50 1.70 -21.55
C GLU A 703 -3.06 0.36 -20.95
N LYS A 704 -3.05 0.23 -19.62
CA LYS A 704 -2.66 -1.01 -18.94
C LYS A 704 -3.65 -2.16 -19.18
N ILE A 705 -4.94 -1.86 -19.16
CA ILE A 705 -6.00 -2.86 -19.40
C ILE A 705 -5.97 -3.27 -20.88
N PHE A 706 -5.83 -2.31 -21.79
CA PHE A 706 -5.69 -2.51 -23.24
C PHE A 706 -4.58 -3.48 -23.55
N ASN A 707 -3.39 -3.25 -22.99
CA ASN A 707 -2.23 -4.12 -23.19
C ASN A 707 -2.50 -5.56 -22.73
N THR A 708 -3.30 -5.75 -21.69
CA THR A 708 -3.70 -7.09 -21.23
C THR A 708 -4.58 -7.79 -22.26
N TYR A 709 -5.61 -7.14 -22.77
CA TYR A 709 -6.48 -7.71 -23.82
C TYR A 709 -5.75 -7.94 -25.14
N PHE A 710 -4.90 -7.00 -25.54
CA PHE A 710 -4.12 -7.07 -26.77
C PHE A 710 -3.18 -8.29 -26.76
N VAL A 711 -2.43 -8.49 -25.66
CA VAL A 711 -1.52 -9.64 -25.52
C VAL A 711 -2.30 -10.97 -25.41
N ALA A 712 -3.49 -10.95 -24.79
CA ALA A 712 -4.33 -12.14 -24.66
C ALA A 712 -5.02 -12.58 -25.96
N GLY A 713 -4.93 -11.79 -27.04
CA GLY A 713 -5.63 -12.09 -28.31
C GLY A 713 -7.12 -11.74 -28.32
N VAL A 714 -7.57 -10.92 -27.36
CA VAL A 714 -8.89 -10.28 -27.24
C VAL A 714 -10.10 -11.22 -27.05
N THR A 715 -10.14 -12.45 -27.55
CA THR A 715 -11.12 -13.49 -27.17
C THR A 715 -10.83 -14.85 -27.81
N PHE A 716 -11.32 -15.92 -27.16
CA PHE A 716 -11.44 -17.28 -27.70
C PHE A 716 -12.08 -17.27 -29.10
N SER A 717 -11.27 -17.44 -30.14
CA SER A 717 -11.71 -17.74 -31.50
C SER A 717 -11.80 -19.24 -31.72
#